data_AF-A0A8X6UCE8-F1
#
_entry.id   AF-A0A8X6UCE8-F1
#
_cell.length_a   1.000
_cell.length_b   1.000
_cell.length_c   1.000
_cell.angle_alpha   90.00
_cell.angle_beta   90.00
_cell.angle_gamma   90.00
#
_symmetry.space_group_name_H-M   'P 1'
#
loop_
_entity.id
_entity.type
_entity.pdbx_description
1 polymer ?
#
loop_
_entity_poly.entity_id
_entity_poly.type
_entity_poly.pdbx_seq_one_letter_code
_entity_poly.pdbx_strand_id
1 'polypeptide(L)'
;MAIKNLQNNNDLSELLVSVRRVTTVTKGGRRFSFSILVVVGDEKGRVGCGIGKHAEVAEARVKAVNAAKKSMIRVYLREGRTLHHDIKAKFCSGEIVLRTARAGTGIIAGGAIRSVFEVLGIKDVVAKSTRSNNPHNVICAVFKAFDSMLSPRQKKKPKLLGRGIGCGKGKTSGRGHKGQKARSGVSINGFEGGQQSIYTRLPKRGFKPIRRSIYSIINVGDIQRLMEAKKIVKDSVIDKERLYKLGFIKSIKGKIKLLNKALICYRLGTYVPIPGINLDVINDIFPKDGSGVFGVFNLFSGGALARMTILALNVMPYIMASIIIQLLSSAIKGMKEVKNDGESGRRKMNSYIRYLTIVICVFQSIPILVGLEGMNREGVLVVIEPGVMFRTIGVFSLLGGTMLLIWLGERISASGIGNGISLIIFTVGDLLRNIISSSSELGKKIKGTVESGNLIQDEIICGLLRDQLALVDDNCLLDGFPRNLNQAHFLTQVLQEKYNRDVDIVVELQLDDNIAIDRLKNRLACLDCKSIYSVSSFKSTTCAKCKSTRLEKRIDDADMSAINKRISEYHLQMKGLREYYKGKLLTIDANLSVDEVTQEIESIATANVICHACEVDKRKRVSELRDEDIEKISGFIRQNYVIEGELRKEVAMNIKSLVEMGCYRGVRHRKGLPVRGQRTHTNAKTRKGRSRLPIAGKK
;
A
#
# COMPACT_ATOMS: atom_id res chain seq x y z
N MET A 1 -27.06 23.11 -46.10
CA MET A 1 -26.85 22.80 -47.53
C MET A 1 -25.38 22.49 -47.75
N ALA A 2 -25.06 21.31 -48.29
CA ALA A 2 -23.69 20.97 -48.69
C ALA A 2 -23.48 21.50 -50.13
N ILE A 3 -22.38 22.24 -50.35
CA ILE A 3 -22.06 22.83 -51.66
C ILE A 3 -21.25 21.78 -52.45
N LYS A 4 -21.78 21.33 -53.59
CA LYS A 4 -21.15 20.35 -54.49
C LYS A 4 -20.29 21.12 -55.50
N ASN A 5 -18.97 21.04 -55.39
CA ASN A 5 -18.04 21.57 -56.39
C ASN A 5 -17.48 20.41 -57.20
N LEU A 6 -17.72 20.40 -58.52
CA LEU A 6 -17.12 19.47 -59.47
C LEU A 6 -15.90 20.15 -60.10
N GLN A 7 -14.69 19.63 -59.86
CA GLN A 7 -13.51 20.01 -60.65
C GLN A 7 -12.91 18.75 -61.29
N ASN A 8 -12.82 18.80 -62.63
CA ASN A 8 -12.29 17.75 -63.49
C ASN A 8 -10.76 17.71 -63.45
N ASN A 9 -10.22 16.54 -63.08
CA ASN A 9 -8.97 15.93 -63.58
C ASN A 9 -8.61 14.61 -62.87
N ASN A 10 -9.52 14.06 -62.06
CA ASN A 10 -9.63 12.65 -61.68
C ASN A 10 -11.08 12.50 -61.21
N ASP A 11 -11.86 11.52 -61.70
CA ASP A 11 -13.29 11.27 -61.38
C ASP A 11 -13.57 11.14 -59.85
N LEU A 12 -13.44 12.22 -59.09
CA LEU A 12 -13.56 12.26 -57.64
C LEU A 12 -14.46 13.44 -57.27
N SER A 13 -15.63 13.12 -56.74
CA SER A 13 -16.53 14.09 -56.15
C SER A 13 -16.04 14.44 -54.74
N GLU A 14 -16.05 15.74 -54.42
CA GLU A 14 -15.61 16.26 -53.12
C GLU A 14 -16.80 16.96 -52.43
N LEU A 15 -17.13 16.55 -51.21
CA LEU A 15 -18.18 17.19 -50.39
C LEU A 15 -17.61 17.72 -49.07
N LEU A 16 -17.89 19.00 -48.82
CA LEU A 16 -17.56 19.70 -47.58
C LEU A 16 -18.63 19.42 -46.53
N VAL A 17 -18.25 18.81 -45.40
CA VAL A 17 -19.21 18.41 -44.35
C VAL A 17 -19.28 19.41 -43.20
N SER A 18 -18.13 19.87 -42.72
CA SER A 18 -18.07 20.78 -41.57
C SER A 18 -16.87 21.69 -41.66
N VAL A 19 -17.11 22.98 -41.39
CA VAL A 19 -16.08 24.00 -41.19
C VAL A 19 -16.20 24.49 -39.77
N ARG A 20 -15.08 24.49 -39.03
CA ARG A 20 -15.01 24.99 -37.66
C ARG A 20 -13.88 25.96 -37.51
N ARG A 21 -14.14 27.11 -36.88
CA ARG A 21 -13.08 28.00 -36.41
C ARG A 21 -12.56 27.49 -35.06
N VAL A 22 -11.27 27.25 -34.97
CA VAL A 22 -10.55 26.75 -33.78
C VAL A 22 -9.55 27.80 -33.35
N THR A 23 -9.54 28.12 -32.05
CA THR A 23 -8.63 29.09 -31.46
C THR A 23 -7.61 28.41 -30.56
N THR A 24 -6.34 28.76 -30.75
CA THR A 24 -5.28 28.38 -29.80
C THR A 24 -4.91 29.62 -28.99
N VAL A 25 -5.08 29.53 -27.66
CA VAL A 25 -4.78 30.64 -26.74
C VAL A 25 -3.32 30.55 -26.33
N THR A 26 -2.54 31.58 -26.63
CA THR A 26 -1.12 31.70 -26.27
C THR A 26 -0.88 32.97 -25.44
N LYS A 27 0.32 33.12 -24.85
CA LYS A 27 0.68 34.34 -24.11
C LYS A 27 0.62 35.60 -24.98
N GLY A 28 0.86 35.48 -26.29
CA GLY A 28 0.78 36.58 -27.27
C GLY A 28 -0.58 36.72 -27.96
N GLY A 29 -1.66 36.17 -27.40
CA GLY A 29 -3.02 36.30 -27.93
C GLY A 29 -3.62 35.02 -28.51
N ARG A 30 -4.77 35.17 -29.16
CA ARG A 30 -5.54 34.06 -29.76
C ARG A 30 -5.12 33.90 -31.23
N ARG A 31 -4.56 32.75 -31.59
CA ARG A 31 -4.33 32.38 -32.99
C ARG A 31 -5.55 31.63 -33.53
N PHE A 32 -6.15 32.15 -34.59
CA PHE A 32 -7.30 31.53 -35.26
C PHE A 32 -6.83 30.58 -36.36
N SER A 33 -7.53 29.46 -36.48
CA SER A 33 -7.36 28.49 -37.57
C SER A 33 -8.72 27.90 -37.92
N PHE A 34 -8.89 27.44 -39.16
CA PHE A 34 -10.07 26.71 -39.60
C PHE A 34 -9.73 25.23 -39.69
N SER A 35 -10.61 24.40 -39.12
CA SER A 35 -10.61 22.95 -39.26
C SER A 35 -11.74 22.56 -40.19
N ILE A 36 -11.40 21.89 -41.28
CA ILE A 36 -12.34 21.48 -42.32
C ILE A 36 -12.38 19.96 -42.40
N LEU A 37 -13.57 19.39 -42.46
CA LEU A 37 -13.83 17.97 -42.71
C LEU A 37 -14.43 17.81 -44.09
N VAL A 38 -13.75 17.03 -44.94
CA VAL A 38 -14.16 16.74 -46.34
C VAL A 38 -14.28 15.23 -46.52
N VAL A 39 -15.22 14.85 -47.39
CA VAL A 39 -15.37 13.48 -47.89
C VAL A 39 -15.14 13.50 -49.40
N VAL A 40 -14.40 12.53 -49.92
CA VAL A 40 -14.01 12.42 -51.34
C VAL A 40 -14.31 11.00 -51.82
N GLY A 41 -14.70 10.82 -53.08
CA GLY A 41 -15.03 9.49 -53.61
C GLY A 41 -15.47 9.52 -55.07
N ASP A 42 -15.50 8.34 -55.68
CA ASP A 42 -15.57 8.17 -57.14
C ASP A 42 -16.97 7.80 -57.66
N GLU A 43 -17.99 7.84 -56.80
CA GLU A 43 -19.36 7.35 -57.07
C GLU A 43 -19.44 5.88 -57.57
N LYS A 44 -18.30 5.17 -57.62
CA LYS A 44 -18.10 3.80 -58.10
C LYS A 44 -17.70 2.86 -56.96
N GLY A 45 -18.04 3.21 -55.73
CA GLY A 45 -17.80 2.42 -54.54
C GLY A 45 -16.47 2.69 -53.83
N ARG A 46 -15.75 3.78 -54.10
CA ARG A 46 -14.62 4.25 -53.27
C ARG A 46 -14.97 5.55 -52.56
N VAL A 47 -14.61 5.64 -51.28
CA VAL A 47 -14.82 6.84 -50.47
C VAL A 47 -13.70 7.00 -49.45
N GLY A 48 -13.31 8.24 -49.17
CA GLY A 48 -12.30 8.63 -48.18
C GLY A 48 -12.73 9.88 -47.43
N CYS A 49 -12.18 10.11 -46.23
CA CYS A 49 -12.48 11.31 -45.46
C CYS A 49 -11.21 11.90 -44.83
N GLY A 50 -11.15 13.23 -44.76
CA GLY A 50 -9.94 13.91 -44.32
C GLY A 50 -10.26 15.16 -43.53
N ILE A 51 -9.37 15.48 -42.60
CA ILE A 51 -9.41 16.74 -41.85
C ILE A 51 -8.18 17.56 -42.23
N GLY A 52 -8.41 18.81 -42.60
CA GLY A 52 -7.36 19.80 -42.80
C GLY A 52 -7.49 20.93 -41.79
N LYS A 53 -6.35 21.46 -41.36
CA LYS A 53 -6.29 22.62 -40.47
C LYS A 53 -5.31 23.65 -41.03
N HIS A 54 -5.77 24.88 -41.19
CA HIS A 54 -4.93 26.00 -41.59
C HIS A 54 -5.48 27.34 -41.12
N ALA A 55 -4.68 28.42 -41.21
CA ALA A 55 -5.15 29.78 -40.92
C ALA A 55 -6.23 30.22 -41.92
N GLU A 56 -6.09 29.81 -43.20
CA GLU A 56 -7.02 30.10 -44.28
C GLU A 56 -7.90 28.90 -44.64
N VAL A 57 -9.14 29.18 -45.05
CA VAL A 57 -10.15 28.15 -45.39
C VAL A 57 -9.76 27.38 -46.64
N ALA A 58 -9.24 28.06 -47.67
CA ALA A 58 -8.85 27.43 -48.94
C ALA A 58 -7.73 26.41 -48.75
N GLU A 59 -6.65 26.80 -48.08
CA GLU A 59 -5.56 25.89 -47.73
C GLU A 59 -5.99 24.74 -46.81
N ALA A 60 -6.86 25.01 -45.84
CA ALA A 60 -7.41 23.97 -44.98
C ALA A 60 -8.21 22.94 -45.80
N ARG A 61 -8.93 23.37 -46.84
CA ARG A 61 -9.68 22.49 -47.75
C ARG A 61 -8.71 21.62 -48.55
N VAL A 62 -7.68 22.19 -49.18
CA VAL A 62 -6.66 21.42 -49.94
C VAL A 62 -6.00 20.36 -49.05
N LYS A 63 -5.62 20.71 -47.82
CA LYS A 63 -5.06 19.77 -46.83
C LYS A 63 -6.06 18.66 -46.47
N ALA A 64 -7.33 18.99 -46.29
CA ALA A 64 -8.39 18.02 -46.00
C ALA A 64 -8.61 17.04 -47.17
N VAL A 65 -8.66 17.56 -48.41
CA VAL A 65 -8.82 16.78 -49.64
C VAL A 65 -7.65 15.81 -49.83
N ASN A 66 -6.41 16.27 -49.67
CA ASN A 66 -5.23 15.42 -49.77
C ASN A 66 -5.22 14.32 -48.70
N ALA A 67 -5.68 14.61 -47.49
CA ALA A 67 -5.86 13.61 -46.44
C ALA A 67 -6.99 12.60 -46.77
N ALA A 68 -8.08 13.06 -47.39
CA ALA A 68 -9.18 12.21 -47.83
C ALA A 68 -8.76 11.26 -48.97
N LYS A 69 -8.02 11.76 -49.96
CA LYS A 69 -7.48 10.95 -51.07
C LYS A 69 -6.56 9.83 -50.57
N LYS A 70 -5.77 10.09 -49.53
CA LYS A 70 -4.89 9.08 -48.87
C LYS A 70 -5.65 8.02 -48.08
N SER A 71 -6.89 8.28 -47.68
CA SER A 71 -7.69 7.40 -46.82
C SER A 71 -8.88 6.74 -47.55
N MET A 72 -8.84 6.69 -48.88
CA MET A 72 -9.91 6.06 -49.66
C MET A 72 -9.98 4.56 -49.42
N ILE A 73 -11.18 4.07 -49.18
CA ILE A 73 -11.53 2.67 -48.99
C ILE A 73 -12.52 2.26 -50.07
N ARG A 74 -12.38 1.05 -50.62
CA ARG A 74 -13.35 0.46 -51.54
C ARG A 74 -14.42 -0.32 -50.77
N VAL A 75 -15.67 0.08 -50.93
CA VAL A 75 -16.85 -0.58 -50.36
C VAL A 75 -17.55 -1.37 -51.46
N TYR A 76 -17.80 -2.66 -51.20
CA TYR A 76 -18.52 -3.51 -52.15
C TYR A 76 -20.02 -3.35 -51.96
N LEU A 77 -20.69 -2.88 -53.02
CA LEU A 77 -22.13 -2.66 -53.03
C LEU A 77 -22.85 -3.84 -53.68
N ARG A 78 -23.98 -4.24 -53.10
CA ARG A 78 -24.90 -5.20 -53.70
C ARG A 78 -25.57 -4.54 -54.91
N GLU A 79 -25.44 -5.17 -56.08
CA GLU A 79 -26.01 -4.68 -57.35
C GLU A 79 -25.56 -3.25 -57.72
N GLY A 80 -24.47 -2.76 -57.10
CA GLY A 80 -24.04 -1.35 -57.25
C GLY A 80 -24.98 -0.32 -56.60
N ARG A 81 -25.96 -0.74 -55.79
CA ARG A 81 -27.03 0.15 -55.28
C ARG A 81 -27.13 0.24 -53.76
N THR A 82 -26.99 -0.88 -53.05
CA THR A 82 -27.22 -0.96 -51.60
C THR A 82 -26.12 -1.75 -50.88
N LEU A 83 -26.20 -1.83 -49.55
CA LEU A 83 -25.27 -2.58 -48.71
C LEU A 83 -25.59 -4.09 -48.75
N HIS A 84 -24.65 -4.94 -48.33
CA HIS A 84 -24.89 -6.39 -48.31
C HIS A 84 -25.66 -6.89 -47.09
N HIS A 85 -25.48 -6.25 -45.93
CA HIS A 85 -26.16 -6.59 -44.68
C HIS A 85 -26.22 -5.38 -43.76
N ASP A 86 -27.05 -5.47 -42.74
CA ASP A 86 -27.20 -4.44 -41.72
C ASP A 86 -25.99 -4.42 -40.77
N ILE A 87 -25.50 -3.23 -40.44
CA ILE A 87 -24.27 -3.05 -39.66
C ILE A 87 -24.49 -2.03 -38.55
N LYS A 88 -24.04 -2.38 -37.35
CA LYS A 88 -23.92 -1.44 -36.22
C LYS A 88 -22.44 -1.17 -35.96
N ALA A 89 -22.06 0.10 -35.88
CA ALA A 89 -20.69 0.49 -35.63
C ALA A 89 -20.59 1.64 -34.64
N LYS A 90 -19.51 1.60 -33.85
CA LYS A 90 -19.22 2.60 -32.82
C LYS A 90 -17.79 3.11 -32.93
N PHE A 91 -17.66 4.42 -32.98
CA PHE A 91 -16.39 5.14 -32.94
C PHE A 91 -16.47 6.30 -31.94
N CYS A 92 -15.67 6.23 -30.87
CA CYS A 92 -15.75 7.16 -29.74
C CYS A 92 -17.18 7.29 -29.20
N SER A 93 -17.74 8.51 -29.20
CA SER A 93 -19.13 8.79 -28.82
C SER A 93 -20.13 8.65 -29.98
N GLY A 94 -19.67 8.45 -31.22
CA GLY A 94 -20.52 8.22 -32.38
C GLY A 94 -20.94 6.76 -32.45
N GLU A 95 -22.24 6.51 -32.55
CA GLU A 95 -22.81 5.19 -32.73
C GLU A 95 -23.85 5.27 -33.84
N ILE A 96 -23.74 4.37 -34.82
CA ILE A 96 -24.56 4.37 -36.02
C ILE A 96 -25.12 2.98 -36.29
N VAL A 97 -26.27 2.97 -36.94
CA VAL A 97 -26.91 1.77 -37.49
C VAL A 97 -27.13 2.02 -38.98
N LEU A 98 -26.56 1.17 -39.81
CA LEU A 98 -26.75 1.14 -41.26
C LEU A 98 -27.62 -0.07 -41.60
N ARG A 99 -28.67 0.14 -42.39
CA ARG A 99 -29.56 -0.92 -42.86
C ARG A 99 -29.64 -0.94 -44.37
N THR A 100 -29.69 -2.13 -44.91
CA THR A 100 -30.01 -2.41 -46.31
C THR A 100 -31.42 -1.95 -46.62
N ALA A 101 -31.66 -1.50 -47.85
CA ALA A 101 -32.95 -0.99 -48.29
C ALA A 101 -33.30 -1.59 -49.66
N ARG A 102 -34.61 -1.68 -49.95
CA ARG A 102 -35.09 -2.14 -51.26
C ARG A 102 -34.81 -1.07 -52.32
N ALA A 103 -34.68 -1.48 -53.58
CA ALA A 103 -34.49 -0.55 -54.68
C ALA A 103 -35.64 0.48 -54.72
N GLY A 104 -35.30 1.76 -54.85
CA GLY A 104 -36.26 2.87 -54.87
C GLY A 104 -36.48 3.57 -53.51
N THR A 105 -35.85 3.09 -52.43
CA THR A 105 -35.95 3.74 -51.11
C THR A 105 -35.18 5.06 -51.04
N GLY A 106 -34.12 5.22 -51.83
CA GLY A 106 -33.25 6.39 -51.76
C GLY A 106 -32.34 6.40 -50.52
N ILE A 107 -31.60 7.50 -50.35
CA ILE A 107 -30.69 7.70 -49.20
C ILE A 107 -31.43 8.36 -48.04
N ILE A 108 -31.83 7.57 -47.03
CA ILE A 108 -32.43 8.07 -45.79
C ILE A 108 -31.36 8.11 -44.70
N ALA A 109 -30.67 9.23 -44.58
CA ALA A 109 -29.56 9.40 -43.63
C ALA A 109 -29.44 10.86 -43.15
N GLY A 110 -28.88 11.05 -41.95
CA GLY A 110 -28.51 12.38 -41.45
C GLY A 110 -27.40 13.03 -42.28
N GLY A 111 -27.31 14.37 -42.30
CA GLY A 111 -26.49 15.13 -43.28
C GLY A 111 -25.03 14.67 -43.43
N ALA A 112 -24.33 14.39 -42.32
CA ALA A 112 -22.93 13.93 -42.36
C ALA A 112 -22.77 12.49 -42.88
N ILE A 113 -23.78 11.63 -42.70
CA ILE A 113 -23.78 10.26 -43.24
C ILE A 113 -24.17 10.31 -44.72
N ARG A 114 -25.17 11.14 -45.05
CA ARG A 114 -25.66 11.33 -46.41
C ARG A 114 -24.55 11.78 -47.36
N SER A 115 -23.72 12.73 -46.94
CA SER A 115 -22.56 13.19 -47.74
C SER A 115 -21.57 12.06 -48.05
N VAL A 116 -21.45 11.05 -47.18
CA VAL A 116 -20.59 9.88 -47.44
C VAL A 116 -21.23 8.97 -48.48
N PHE A 117 -22.53 8.74 -48.40
CA PHE A 117 -23.24 7.86 -49.32
C PHE A 117 -23.40 8.44 -50.73
N GLU A 118 -23.61 9.74 -50.85
CA GLU A 118 -23.66 10.45 -52.14
C GLU A 118 -22.34 10.28 -52.90
N VAL A 119 -21.22 10.55 -52.23
CA VAL A 119 -19.87 10.49 -52.81
C VAL A 119 -19.39 9.04 -53.05
N LEU A 120 -19.93 8.09 -52.29
CA LEU A 120 -19.68 6.66 -52.49
C LEU A 120 -20.47 6.08 -53.68
N GLY A 121 -21.61 6.69 -54.04
CA GLY A 121 -22.50 6.22 -55.10
C GLY A 121 -23.59 5.24 -54.65
N ILE A 122 -23.95 5.23 -53.36
CA ILE A 122 -25.07 4.40 -52.86
C ILE A 122 -26.40 5.04 -53.25
N LYS A 123 -27.32 4.25 -53.81
CA LYS A 123 -28.65 4.73 -54.19
C LYS A 123 -29.68 4.49 -53.08
N ASP A 124 -29.63 3.34 -52.43
CA ASP A 124 -30.68 2.88 -51.51
C ASP A 124 -30.08 2.42 -50.16
N VAL A 125 -30.31 3.20 -49.09
CA VAL A 125 -29.82 2.87 -47.73
C VAL A 125 -30.57 3.65 -46.64
N VAL A 126 -30.78 3.01 -45.49
CA VAL A 126 -31.32 3.66 -44.30
C VAL A 126 -30.24 3.71 -43.21
N ALA A 127 -29.96 4.91 -42.68
CA ALA A 127 -28.94 5.09 -41.67
C ALA A 127 -29.38 6.07 -40.57
N LYS A 128 -29.10 5.70 -39.32
CA LYS A 128 -29.37 6.55 -38.15
C LYS A 128 -28.16 6.59 -37.22
N SER A 129 -27.80 7.79 -36.77
CA SER A 129 -26.92 7.99 -35.62
C SER A 129 -27.74 7.95 -34.34
N THR A 130 -27.43 7.03 -33.43
CA THR A 130 -28.19 6.82 -32.18
C THR A 130 -27.64 7.61 -30.99
N ARG A 131 -26.38 8.06 -31.05
CA ARG A 131 -25.68 8.69 -29.92
C ARG A 131 -25.23 10.12 -30.18
N SER A 132 -24.02 10.33 -30.71
CA SER A 132 -23.47 11.68 -30.92
C SER A 132 -23.80 12.22 -32.31
N ASN A 133 -24.15 13.50 -32.38
CA ASN A 133 -24.37 14.24 -33.64
C ASN A 133 -23.11 14.93 -34.18
N ASN A 134 -21.93 14.72 -33.57
CA ASN A 134 -20.69 15.34 -34.04
C ASN A 134 -20.25 14.73 -35.39
N PRO A 135 -20.23 15.51 -36.50
CA PRO A 135 -19.96 15.00 -37.85
C PRO A 135 -18.69 14.17 -37.98
N HIS A 136 -17.61 14.56 -37.29
CA HIS A 136 -16.35 13.81 -37.30
C HIS A 136 -16.51 12.39 -36.75
N ASN A 137 -17.11 12.26 -35.56
CA ASN A 137 -17.26 10.96 -34.92
C ASN A 137 -18.26 10.07 -35.66
N VAL A 138 -19.30 10.68 -36.23
CA VAL A 138 -20.30 9.99 -37.06
C VAL A 138 -19.66 9.44 -38.33
N ILE A 139 -18.91 10.25 -39.08
CA ILE A 139 -18.22 9.79 -40.30
C ILE A 139 -17.21 8.69 -39.97
N CYS A 140 -16.36 8.86 -38.96
CA CYS A 140 -15.43 7.80 -38.56
C CYS A 140 -16.15 6.50 -38.12
N ALA A 141 -17.35 6.59 -37.56
CA ALA A 141 -18.17 5.41 -37.28
C ALA A 141 -18.67 4.73 -38.56
N VAL A 142 -19.02 5.50 -39.60
CA VAL A 142 -19.40 4.98 -40.93
C VAL A 142 -18.23 4.25 -41.58
N PHE A 143 -17.03 4.84 -41.59
CA PHE A 143 -15.84 4.16 -42.13
C PHE A 143 -15.53 2.85 -41.38
N LYS A 144 -15.69 2.84 -40.06
CA LYS A 144 -15.56 1.62 -39.27
C LYS A 144 -16.63 0.57 -39.57
N ALA A 145 -17.85 1.00 -39.94
CA ALA A 145 -18.91 0.11 -40.41
C ALA A 145 -18.51 -0.53 -41.74
N PHE A 146 -17.98 0.27 -42.68
CA PHE A 146 -17.51 -0.24 -43.97
C PHE A 146 -16.33 -1.21 -43.84
N ASP A 147 -15.36 -0.95 -42.95
CA ASP A 147 -14.28 -1.90 -42.66
C ASP A 147 -14.78 -3.25 -42.11
N SER A 148 -15.92 -3.24 -41.42
CA SER A 148 -16.56 -4.45 -40.91
C SER A 148 -17.45 -5.15 -41.92
N MET A 149 -17.79 -4.48 -43.03
CA MET A 149 -18.62 -5.03 -44.08
C MET A 149 -17.86 -6.11 -44.85
N LEU A 150 -18.55 -7.21 -45.08
CA LEU A 150 -18.07 -8.34 -45.86
C LEU A 150 -19.01 -8.55 -47.03
N SER A 151 -18.43 -8.69 -48.22
CA SER A 151 -19.17 -9.24 -49.36
C SER A 151 -19.35 -10.76 -49.17
N PRO A 152 -20.40 -11.38 -49.75
CA PRO A 152 -20.60 -12.84 -49.66
C PRO A 152 -19.39 -13.67 -50.15
N ARG A 153 -18.58 -13.10 -51.06
CA ARG A 153 -17.34 -13.71 -51.55
C ARG A 153 -16.18 -13.62 -50.55
N GLN A 154 -16.23 -12.69 -49.60
CA GLN A 154 -15.16 -12.45 -48.62
C GLN A 154 -15.43 -13.20 -47.31
N LYS A 155 -14.56 -14.17 -46.98
CA LYS A 155 -14.56 -14.78 -45.64
C LYS A 155 -14.03 -13.79 -44.61
N LYS A 156 -14.69 -13.71 -43.45
CA LYS A 156 -14.23 -12.92 -42.30
C LYS A 156 -12.85 -13.42 -41.88
N LYS A 157 -11.84 -12.53 -41.86
CA LYS A 157 -10.51 -12.91 -41.37
C LYS A 157 -10.65 -13.38 -39.91
N PRO A 158 -10.15 -14.58 -39.55
CA PRO A 158 -10.24 -15.07 -38.18
C PRO A 158 -9.56 -14.06 -37.24
N LYS A 159 -10.29 -13.60 -36.23
CA LYS A 159 -9.77 -12.69 -35.21
C LYS A 159 -9.02 -13.52 -34.19
N LEU A 160 -7.69 -13.44 -34.17
CA LEU A 160 -6.92 -14.19 -33.19
C LEU A 160 -7.10 -13.63 -31.78
N LEU A 161 -7.58 -14.46 -30.85
CA LEU A 161 -7.80 -14.15 -29.44
C LEU A 161 -6.55 -14.55 -28.62
N GLY A 162 -5.54 -13.67 -28.61
CA GLY A 162 -4.47 -13.61 -27.60
C GLY A 162 -3.19 -14.46 -27.82
N ARG A 163 -2.02 -13.82 -27.63
CA ARG A 163 -0.88 -14.23 -26.76
C ARG A 163 0.28 -13.19 -26.84
N GLY A 164 0.78 -12.79 -25.66
CA GLY A 164 2.17 -12.43 -25.33
C GLY A 164 2.93 -11.31 -26.07
N ILE A 165 3.65 -10.47 -25.32
CA ILE A 165 4.62 -9.48 -25.84
C ILE A 165 5.90 -10.22 -26.24
N GLY A 166 5.94 -10.64 -27.48
CA GLY A 166 7.16 -11.00 -28.21
C GLY A 166 7.00 -10.47 -29.63
N CYS A 167 7.86 -9.53 -30.02
CA CYS A 167 7.88 -8.79 -31.29
C CYS A 167 6.85 -7.65 -31.45
N GLY A 168 7.36 -6.43 -31.48
CA GLY A 168 6.63 -5.18 -31.76
C GLY A 168 6.11 -5.03 -33.20
N LYS A 169 5.65 -6.09 -33.86
CA LYS A 169 4.95 -6.05 -35.15
C LYS A 169 3.81 -7.06 -35.18
N GLY A 170 2.83 -6.86 -34.29
CA GLY A 170 1.82 -7.84 -33.91
C GLY A 170 1.09 -8.56 -35.06
N LYS A 171 1.42 -9.86 -35.24
CA LYS A 171 0.52 -10.99 -35.56
C LYS A 171 1.24 -12.33 -35.39
N THR A 172 0.53 -13.43 -35.64
CA THR A 172 0.43 -14.62 -34.75
C THR A 172 1.26 -15.81 -35.19
N SER A 173 1.77 -16.55 -34.21
CA SER A 173 2.58 -17.76 -34.35
C SER A 173 1.86 -18.86 -35.12
N GLY A 174 2.28 -19.10 -36.36
CA GLY A 174 1.78 -20.22 -37.15
C GLY A 174 2.53 -20.28 -38.47
N ARG A 175 3.52 -21.18 -38.52
CA ARG A 175 4.36 -21.57 -39.66
C ARG A 175 5.46 -20.59 -40.09
N GLY A 176 6.69 -21.02 -39.77
CA GLY A 176 7.88 -20.92 -40.61
C GLY A 176 8.20 -19.56 -41.21
N HIS A 177 8.90 -18.70 -40.46
CA HIS A 177 9.87 -17.78 -41.05
C HIS A 177 11.05 -17.56 -40.11
N LYS A 178 12.19 -17.25 -40.74
CA LYS A 178 13.57 -17.36 -40.25
C LYS A 178 13.76 -16.76 -38.84
N GLY A 179 14.43 -17.54 -37.99
CA GLY A 179 14.82 -17.12 -36.64
C GLY A 179 15.73 -15.88 -36.65
N GLN A 180 16.05 -15.38 -35.45
CA GLN A 180 16.79 -14.15 -35.14
C GLN A 180 18.18 -14.00 -35.80
N LYS A 181 18.63 -14.98 -36.62
CA LYS A 181 19.86 -14.95 -37.43
C LYS A 181 19.67 -14.41 -38.87
N ALA A 182 18.50 -13.87 -39.24
CA ALA A 182 18.37 -13.22 -40.56
C ALA A 182 19.29 -11.98 -40.62
N ARG A 183 20.12 -11.88 -41.68
CA ARG A 183 21.29 -10.98 -41.86
C ARG A 183 21.04 -9.46 -41.71
N SER A 184 19.85 -9.03 -41.32
CA SER A 184 19.44 -7.63 -41.22
C SER A 184 19.02 -7.24 -39.79
N GLY A 185 19.85 -7.59 -38.81
CA GLY A 185 19.69 -7.18 -37.41
C GLY A 185 21.02 -7.18 -36.66
N VAL A 186 21.30 -6.07 -35.96
CA VAL A 186 22.56 -5.72 -35.27
C VAL A 186 23.07 -6.83 -34.35
N SER A 187 24.37 -7.13 -34.44
CA SER A 187 25.08 -8.08 -33.57
C SER A 187 25.18 -7.56 -32.14
N ILE A 188 24.88 -8.41 -31.15
CA ILE A 188 25.18 -8.16 -29.74
C ILE A 188 26.35 -9.07 -29.38
N ASN A 189 27.45 -8.48 -28.90
CA ASN A 189 28.64 -9.21 -28.47
C ASN A 189 28.35 -10.01 -27.19
N GLY A 190 28.49 -11.33 -27.27
CA GLY A 190 28.37 -12.24 -26.14
C GLY A 190 27.59 -13.51 -26.49
N PHE A 191 28.32 -14.60 -26.71
CA PHE A 191 27.76 -15.93 -26.93
C PHE A 191 27.55 -16.61 -25.58
N GLU A 192 26.31 -16.93 -25.22
CA GLU A 192 26.02 -17.88 -24.13
C GLU A 192 25.27 -19.06 -24.74
N GLY A 193 25.99 -20.14 -25.02
CA GLY A 193 25.49 -21.34 -25.68
C GLY A 193 24.31 -21.99 -24.95
N GLY A 194 23.24 -22.26 -25.70
CA GLY A 194 22.04 -22.97 -25.27
C GLY A 194 20.75 -22.30 -25.72
N GLN A 195 19.67 -23.08 -25.89
CA GLN A 195 18.32 -22.58 -26.25
C GLN A 195 17.73 -21.59 -25.23
N GLN A 196 18.37 -21.43 -24.06
CA GLN A 196 18.10 -20.40 -23.05
C GLN A 196 19.43 -19.81 -22.55
N SER A 197 19.58 -18.48 -22.56
CA SER A 197 20.74 -17.78 -21.97
C SER A 197 20.87 -18.08 -20.47
N ILE A 198 22.07 -17.92 -19.87
CA ILE A 198 22.28 -18.13 -18.43
C ILE A 198 21.36 -17.20 -17.61
N TYR A 199 21.14 -15.98 -18.08
CA TYR A 199 20.18 -15.03 -17.50
C TYR A 199 18.72 -15.53 -17.52
N THR A 200 18.42 -16.54 -18.35
CA THR A 200 17.10 -17.15 -18.51
C THR A 200 17.00 -18.52 -17.82
N ARG A 201 18.13 -19.23 -17.64
CA ARG A 201 18.23 -20.43 -16.79
C ARG A 201 18.28 -20.11 -15.31
N LEU A 202 18.92 -19.00 -14.94
CA LEU A 202 18.71 -18.40 -13.64
C LEU A 202 17.21 -18.11 -13.54
N PRO A 203 16.49 -18.65 -12.54
CA PRO A 203 15.08 -18.33 -12.37
C PRO A 203 15.01 -16.82 -12.29
N LYS A 204 14.51 -16.17 -13.35
CA LYS A 204 14.29 -14.73 -13.34
C LYS A 204 13.42 -14.51 -12.14
N ARG A 205 14.03 -13.94 -11.08
CA ARG A 205 13.35 -13.58 -9.84
C ARG A 205 12.47 -12.42 -10.23
N GLY A 206 11.37 -12.78 -10.89
CA GLY A 206 10.58 -11.88 -11.67
C GLY A 206 10.06 -10.81 -10.75
N PHE A 207 9.78 -9.66 -11.36
CA PHE A 207 8.89 -8.64 -10.86
C PHE A 207 7.48 -9.21 -10.62
N LYS A 208 7.35 -10.22 -9.75
CA LYS A 208 6.15 -10.30 -8.91
C LYS A 208 6.20 -9.01 -8.11
N PRO A 209 5.21 -8.10 -8.26
CA PRO A 209 5.17 -6.95 -7.40
C PRO A 209 5.25 -7.46 -5.96
N ILE A 210 6.27 -7.04 -5.21
CA ILE A 210 6.43 -7.40 -3.80
C ILE A 210 5.14 -7.07 -3.03
N ARG A 211 4.42 -6.04 -3.51
CA ARG A 211 3.03 -5.71 -3.16
C ARG A 211 2.04 -6.19 -4.23
N ARG A 212 1.86 -7.50 -4.42
CA ARG A 212 0.67 -8.00 -5.13
C ARG A 212 -0.54 -7.73 -4.24
N SER A 213 -1.46 -6.88 -4.69
CA SER A 213 -2.81 -6.88 -4.11
C SER A 213 -3.45 -8.21 -4.50
N ILE A 214 -3.59 -9.09 -3.52
CA ILE A 214 -4.38 -10.31 -3.68
C ILE A 214 -5.83 -9.87 -3.53
N TYR A 215 -6.52 -9.73 -4.65
CA TYR A 215 -7.94 -9.45 -4.66
C TYR A 215 -8.68 -10.76 -4.40
N SER A 216 -9.55 -10.77 -3.39
CA SER A 216 -10.57 -11.81 -3.22
C SER A 216 -11.63 -11.57 -4.29
N ILE A 217 -11.85 -12.55 -5.17
CA ILE A 217 -12.92 -12.47 -6.17
C ILE A 217 -14.23 -12.79 -5.45
N ILE A 218 -15.22 -11.91 -5.55
CA ILE A 218 -16.55 -12.09 -4.99
C ILE A 218 -17.53 -12.05 -6.16
N ASN A 219 -18.29 -13.12 -6.37
CA ASN A 219 -19.32 -13.13 -7.41
C ASN A 219 -20.58 -12.46 -6.89
N VAL A 220 -21.19 -11.61 -7.73
CA VAL A 220 -22.44 -10.90 -7.39
C VAL A 220 -23.59 -11.89 -7.11
N GLY A 221 -23.59 -13.05 -7.80
CA GLY A 221 -24.59 -14.11 -7.56
C GLY A 221 -24.47 -14.82 -6.21
N ASP A 222 -23.30 -14.81 -5.57
CA ASP A 222 -23.15 -15.34 -4.21
C ASP A 222 -23.72 -14.35 -3.18
N ILE A 223 -23.63 -13.05 -3.46
CA ILE A 223 -24.24 -11.98 -2.65
C ILE A 223 -25.77 -12.05 -2.77
N GLN A 224 -26.31 -12.24 -3.98
CA GLN A 224 -27.75 -12.40 -4.24
C GLN A 224 -28.35 -13.56 -3.42
N ARG A 225 -27.70 -14.73 -3.43
CA ARG A 225 -28.11 -15.91 -2.64
C ARG A 225 -28.13 -15.65 -1.13
N LEU A 226 -27.29 -14.75 -0.62
CA LEU A 226 -27.27 -14.40 0.80
C LEU A 226 -28.33 -13.37 1.19
N MET A 227 -28.72 -12.49 0.26
CA MET A 227 -29.90 -11.65 0.43
C MET A 227 -31.17 -12.50 0.45
N GLU A 228 -31.27 -13.50 -0.44
CA GLU A 228 -32.37 -14.48 -0.47
C GLU A 228 -32.43 -15.29 0.83
N ALA A 229 -31.28 -15.70 1.37
CA ALA A 229 -31.19 -16.41 2.65
C ALA A 229 -31.38 -15.51 3.89
N LYS A 230 -31.78 -14.24 3.74
CA LYS A 230 -31.95 -13.23 4.81
C LYS A 230 -30.73 -13.02 5.72
N LYS A 231 -29.53 -13.42 5.28
CA LYS A 231 -28.27 -13.21 6.04
C LYS A 231 -27.69 -11.81 5.86
N ILE A 232 -28.14 -11.09 4.83
CA ILE A 232 -27.79 -9.70 4.55
C ILE A 232 -29.10 -8.92 4.41
N VAL A 233 -29.26 -7.85 5.16
CA VAL A 233 -30.44 -6.98 5.12
C VAL A 233 -30.37 -6.12 3.85
N LYS A 234 -31.50 -6.01 3.14
CA LYS A 234 -31.65 -5.15 1.96
C LYS A 234 -31.33 -3.70 2.39
N ASP A 235 -30.50 -3.01 1.62
CA ASP A 235 -30.00 -1.63 1.88
C ASP A 235 -28.87 -1.47 2.92
N SER A 236 -28.30 -2.57 3.44
CA SER A 236 -27.09 -2.50 4.27
C SER A 236 -25.80 -2.38 3.46
N VAL A 237 -24.85 -1.57 3.92
CA VAL A 237 -23.51 -1.46 3.33
C VAL A 237 -22.76 -2.78 3.51
N ILE A 238 -22.21 -3.31 2.41
CA ILE A 238 -21.45 -4.56 2.41
C ILE A 238 -20.00 -4.25 2.81
N ASP A 239 -19.75 -4.29 4.13
CA ASP A 239 -18.42 -4.04 4.67
C ASP A 239 -17.49 -5.26 4.58
N LYS A 240 -16.18 -4.97 4.56
CA LYS A 240 -15.11 -5.97 4.51
C LYS A 240 -15.21 -6.98 5.66
N GLU A 241 -15.70 -6.57 6.83
CA GLU A 241 -15.82 -7.41 8.02
C GLU A 241 -17.01 -8.37 7.94
N ARG A 242 -18.14 -7.93 7.37
CA ARG A 242 -19.26 -8.82 7.05
C ARG A 242 -18.86 -9.89 6.06
N LEU A 243 -18.16 -9.51 4.99
CA LEU A 243 -17.62 -10.46 4.00
C LEU A 243 -16.60 -11.43 4.59
N TYR A 244 -15.91 -11.02 5.66
CA TYR A 244 -15.02 -11.88 6.43
C TYR A 244 -15.78 -12.89 7.31
N LYS A 245 -16.79 -12.44 8.08
CA LYS A 245 -17.68 -13.32 8.87
C LYS A 245 -18.40 -14.35 7.98
N LEU A 246 -18.72 -13.97 6.75
CA LEU A 246 -19.37 -14.83 5.74
C LEU A 246 -18.40 -15.75 4.96
N GLY A 247 -17.09 -15.64 5.18
CA GLY A 247 -16.09 -16.58 4.64
C GLY A 247 -15.55 -16.27 3.23
N PHE A 248 -15.89 -15.14 2.62
CA PHE A 248 -15.43 -14.77 1.26
C PHE A 248 -14.02 -14.18 1.21
N ILE A 249 -13.48 -13.72 2.34
CA ILE A 249 -12.14 -13.11 2.44
C ILE A 249 -11.24 -13.97 3.35
N LYS A 250 -10.07 -14.38 2.86
CA LYS A 250 -9.07 -15.10 3.68
C LYS A 250 -8.41 -14.18 4.72
N SER A 251 -8.39 -14.65 5.98
CA SER A 251 -7.94 -13.95 7.20
C SER A 251 -6.46 -13.52 7.25
N ILE A 252 -6.18 -12.49 8.06
CA ILE A 252 -4.85 -12.12 8.62
C ILE A 252 -4.18 -13.29 9.37
N LYS A 253 -4.92 -14.35 9.74
CA LYS A 253 -4.38 -15.58 10.35
C LYS A 253 -3.18 -16.19 9.60
N GLY A 254 -3.08 -16.01 8.28
CA GLY A 254 -1.90 -16.46 7.52
C GLY A 254 -0.60 -15.73 7.91
N LYS A 255 -0.70 -14.45 8.30
CA LYS A 255 0.45 -13.62 8.68
C LYS A 255 0.93 -13.94 10.10
N ILE A 256 0.01 -14.13 11.05
CA ILE A 256 0.33 -14.53 12.44
C ILE A 256 0.94 -15.94 12.47
N LYS A 257 0.48 -16.85 11.61
CA LYS A 257 1.10 -18.18 11.45
C LYS A 257 2.56 -18.11 11.00
N LEU A 258 2.92 -17.14 10.16
CA LEU A 258 4.30 -16.93 9.75
C LEU A 258 5.16 -16.43 10.92
N LEU A 259 4.65 -15.47 11.69
CA LEU A 259 5.33 -14.97 12.89
C LEU A 259 5.58 -16.10 13.91
N ASN A 260 4.56 -16.92 14.21
CA ASN A 260 4.72 -18.04 15.14
C ASN A 260 5.74 -19.07 14.64
N LYS A 261 5.70 -19.42 13.34
CA LYS A 261 6.70 -20.33 12.76
C LYS A 261 8.11 -19.76 12.84
N ALA A 262 8.26 -18.46 12.61
CA ALA A 262 9.54 -17.78 12.72
C ALA A 262 10.08 -17.80 14.16
N LEU A 263 9.25 -17.49 15.15
CA LEU A 263 9.63 -17.54 16.56
C LEU A 263 10.01 -18.97 17.01
N ILE A 264 9.31 -20.00 16.51
CA ILE A 264 9.68 -21.40 16.75
C ILE A 264 11.05 -21.72 16.13
N CYS A 265 11.31 -21.31 14.89
CA CYS A 265 12.62 -21.50 14.25
C CYS A 265 13.75 -20.80 15.01
N TYR A 266 13.52 -19.56 15.47
CA TYR A 266 14.46 -18.85 16.34
C TYR A 266 14.75 -19.65 17.61
N ARG A 267 13.70 -20.15 18.28
CA ARG A 267 13.83 -20.90 19.51
C ARG A 267 14.60 -22.21 19.32
N LEU A 268 14.32 -22.95 18.25
CA LEU A 268 15.09 -24.15 17.90
C LEU A 268 16.57 -23.84 17.65
N GLY A 269 16.88 -22.70 17.01
CA GLY A 269 18.26 -22.27 16.80
C GLY A 269 19.04 -22.00 18.09
N THR A 270 18.37 -21.59 19.18
CA THR A 270 19.00 -21.40 20.51
C THR A 270 19.34 -22.71 21.24
N TYR A 271 19.08 -23.86 20.62
CA TYR A 271 19.50 -25.18 21.11
C TYR A 271 20.58 -25.82 20.22
N VAL A 272 20.97 -25.20 19.11
CA VAL A 272 22.01 -25.72 18.23
C VAL A 272 23.37 -25.14 18.66
N PRO A 273 24.25 -25.94 19.30
CA PRO A 273 25.56 -25.48 19.72
C PRO A 273 26.47 -25.20 18.52
N ILE A 274 27.51 -24.40 18.73
CA ILE A 274 28.60 -24.28 17.77
C ILE A 274 29.33 -25.64 17.69
N PRO A 275 29.61 -26.16 16.49
CA PRO A 275 30.36 -27.41 16.34
C PRO A 275 31.73 -27.34 17.04
N GLY A 276 32.06 -28.38 17.82
CA GLY A 276 33.34 -28.47 18.54
C GLY A 276 33.31 -28.02 20.00
N ILE A 277 32.14 -27.64 20.53
CA ILE A 277 31.95 -27.24 21.94
C ILE A 277 31.34 -28.38 22.75
N ASN A 278 31.87 -28.65 23.94
CA ASN A 278 31.27 -29.56 24.90
C ASN A 278 30.24 -28.83 25.78
N LEU A 279 28.98 -29.26 25.72
CA LEU A 279 27.85 -28.61 26.40
C LEU A 279 27.76 -28.94 27.90
N ASP A 280 28.25 -30.11 28.31
CA ASP A 280 28.10 -30.59 29.69
C ASP A 280 28.96 -29.76 30.66
N VAL A 281 30.10 -29.31 30.17
CA VAL A 281 31.11 -28.52 30.89
C VAL A 281 30.71 -27.04 31.06
N ILE A 282 29.89 -26.50 30.15
CA ILE A 282 29.51 -25.07 30.15
C ILE A 282 28.64 -24.72 31.36
N ASN A 283 27.81 -25.65 31.83
CA ASN A 283 26.95 -25.43 32.98
C ASN A 283 27.74 -25.29 34.30
N ASP A 284 28.96 -25.83 34.36
CA ASP A 284 29.83 -25.80 35.53
C ASP A 284 30.75 -24.56 35.55
N ILE A 285 31.07 -23.99 34.38
CA ILE A 285 31.96 -22.83 34.23
C ILE A 285 31.22 -21.49 34.34
N PHE A 286 29.92 -21.45 34.02
CA PHE A 286 29.07 -20.28 34.20
C PHE A 286 28.25 -20.40 35.50
N PRO A 287 28.77 -19.95 36.67
CA PRO A 287 27.97 -19.89 37.89
C PRO A 287 26.75 -18.97 37.67
N LYS A 288 25.65 -19.27 38.38
CA LYS A 288 24.36 -18.55 38.31
C LYS A 288 24.44 -17.06 38.70
N ASP A 289 25.62 -16.58 39.11
CA ASP A 289 25.92 -15.20 39.47
C ASP A 289 26.73 -14.51 38.36
N GLY A 290 26.03 -14.11 37.29
CA GLY A 290 26.63 -13.41 36.15
C GLY A 290 26.88 -11.93 36.41
N SER A 291 27.85 -11.58 37.26
CA SER A 291 28.31 -10.20 37.44
C SER A 291 29.44 -9.86 36.45
N GLY A 292 29.15 -9.01 35.46
CA GLY A 292 30.15 -8.47 34.52
C GLY A 292 29.60 -8.08 33.15
N VAL A 293 30.45 -7.52 32.29
CA VAL A 293 30.13 -7.09 30.91
C VAL A 293 29.47 -8.23 30.11
N PHE A 294 29.90 -9.48 30.33
CA PHE A 294 29.33 -10.67 29.71
C PHE A 294 27.87 -10.97 30.11
N GLY A 295 27.44 -10.56 31.32
CA GLY A 295 26.05 -10.68 31.76
C GLY A 295 25.10 -9.76 30.99
N VAL A 296 25.56 -8.54 30.66
CA VAL A 296 24.82 -7.60 29.80
C VAL A 296 24.69 -8.16 28.38
N PHE A 297 25.75 -8.75 27.82
CA PHE A 297 25.68 -9.40 26.51
C PHE A 297 24.75 -10.62 26.49
N ASN A 298 24.70 -11.39 27.58
CA ASN A 298 23.79 -12.54 27.68
C ASN A 298 22.31 -12.11 27.67
N LEU A 299 21.98 -10.98 28.31
CA LEU A 299 20.64 -10.38 28.32
C LEU A 299 20.14 -10.03 26.91
N PHE A 300 21.00 -9.47 26.06
CA PHE A 300 20.67 -9.16 24.66
C PHE A 300 20.70 -10.39 23.73
N SER A 301 21.40 -11.46 24.12
CA SER A 301 21.47 -12.71 23.35
C SER A 301 20.29 -13.66 23.58
N GLY A 302 19.43 -13.39 24.57
CA GLY A 302 18.30 -14.27 24.91
C GLY A 302 18.71 -15.62 25.50
N GLY A 303 19.89 -15.69 26.15
CA GLY A 303 20.47 -16.94 26.67
C GLY A 303 21.21 -17.78 25.63
N ALA A 304 21.29 -17.32 24.37
CA ALA A 304 22.00 -17.99 23.29
C ALA A 304 23.52 -18.02 23.49
N LEU A 305 24.06 -17.02 24.21
CA LEU A 305 25.47 -16.94 24.59
C LEU A 305 25.80 -17.89 25.75
N ALA A 306 24.92 -18.00 26.75
CA ALA A 306 25.10 -18.96 27.86
C ALA A 306 25.13 -20.42 27.40
N ARG A 307 24.50 -20.74 26.25
CA ARG A 307 24.50 -22.08 25.65
C ARG A 307 25.49 -22.24 24.50
N MET A 308 26.33 -21.23 24.24
CA MET A 308 27.31 -21.19 23.15
C MET A 308 26.76 -21.70 21.80
N THR A 309 25.62 -21.13 21.40
CA THR A 309 24.87 -21.56 20.21
C THR A 309 25.32 -20.84 18.94
N ILE A 310 24.91 -21.36 17.78
CA ILE A 310 25.11 -20.68 16.48
C ILE A 310 24.45 -19.28 16.43
N LEU A 311 23.53 -18.97 17.36
CA LEU A 311 22.85 -17.70 17.49
C LEU A 311 23.45 -16.80 18.60
N ALA A 312 24.63 -17.10 19.13
CA ALA A 312 25.24 -16.39 20.26
C ALA A 312 25.38 -14.86 20.02
N LEU A 313 25.73 -14.45 18.79
CA LEU A 313 25.83 -13.04 18.39
C LEU A 313 24.45 -12.35 18.20
N ASN A 314 23.38 -13.14 18.09
CA ASN A 314 22.00 -12.69 17.85
C ASN A 314 21.92 -11.65 16.71
N VAL A 315 21.08 -10.61 16.83
CA VAL A 315 20.97 -9.53 15.84
C VAL A 315 21.97 -8.39 16.10
N MET A 316 22.89 -8.53 17.05
CA MET A 316 23.78 -7.44 17.50
C MET A 316 24.69 -6.88 16.38
N PRO A 317 25.38 -7.71 15.56
CA PRO A 317 26.18 -7.22 14.44
C PRO A 317 25.39 -6.32 13.48
N TYR A 318 24.09 -6.60 13.29
CA TYR A 318 23.22 -5.81 12.44
C TYR A 318 22.85 -4.48 13.06
N ILE A 319 22.58 -4.45 14.37
CA ILE A 319 22.28 -3.20 15.10
C ILE A 319 23.48 -2.26 15.01
N MET A 320 24.69 -2.76 15.26
CA MET A 320 25.90 -1.93 15.15
C MET A 320 26.13 -1.47 13.71
N ALA A 321 25.96 -2.34 12.71
CA ALA A 321 26.05 -1.94 11.31
C ALA A 321 25.02 -0.84 10.97
N SER A 322 23.81 -0.93 11.49
CA SER A 322 22.76 0.06 11.31
C SER A 322 23.12 1.40 11.96
N ILE A 323 23.62 1.39 13.20
CA ILE A 323 24.06 2.59 13.92
C ILE A 323 25.23 3.24 13.18
N ILE A 324 26.23 2.47 12.78
CA ILE A 324 27.40 2.97 12.04
C ILE A 324 26.96 3.62 10.73
N ILE A 325 26.10 2.96 9.94
CA ILE A 325 25.58 3.54 8.69
C ILE A 325 24.70 4.76 8.96
N GLN A 326 23.94 4.79 10.06
CA GLN A 326 23.15 5.97 10.44
C GLN A 326 24.05 7.15 10.82
N LEU A 327 25.11 6.94 11.59
CA LEU A 327 26.10 7.97 11.94
C LEU A 327 26.88 8.44 10.71
N LEU A 328 27.30 7.51 9.85
CA LEU A 328 27.93 7.82 8.56
C LEU A 328 26.99 8.61 7.64
N SER A 329 25.68 8.31 7.68
CA SER A 329 24.68 9.06 6.91
C SER A 329 24.49 10.49 7.39
N SER A 330 24.76 10.78 8.67
CA SER A 330 24.79 12.16 9.19
C SER A 330 26.10 12.88 8.91
N ALA A 331 27.23 12.15 8.88
CA ALA A 331 28.56 12.74 8.73
C ALA A 331 29.00 12.96 7.26
N ILE A 332 28.66 12.04 6.34
CA ILE A 332 29.15 12.07 4.95
C ILE A 332 28.04 12.58 4.01
N LYS A 333 28.36 13.65 3.26
CA LYS A 333 27.43 14.29 2.31
C LYS A 333 26.87 13.31 1.27
N GLY A 334 27.71 12.43 0.70
CA GLY A 334 27.27 11.40 -0.26
C GLY A 334 26.36 10.32 0.34
N MET A 335 26.53 9.95 1.61
CA MET A 335 25.66 8.97 2.27
C MET A 335 24.33 9.61 2.72
N LYS A 336 24.35 10.92 3.04
CA LYS A 336 23.16 11.74 3.29
C LYS A 336 22.28 11.83 2.04
N GLU A 337 22.87 11.95 0.86
CA GLU A 337 22.16 11.91 -0.43
C GLU A 337 21.46 10.57 -0.65
N VAL A 338 22.14 9.44 -0.38
CA VAL A 338 21.54 8.10 -0.48
C VAL A 338 20.39 7.91 0.52
N LYS A 339 20.45 8.49 1.72
CA LYS A 339 19.36 8.45 2.70
C LYS A 339 18.12 9.24 2.22
N ASN A 340 18.33 10.32 1.46
CA ASN A 340 17.28 11.21 0.98
C ASN A 340 16.56 10.71 -0.30
N ASP A 341 17.09 9.70 -0.99
CA ASP A 341 16.58 9.08 -2.22
C ASP A 341 15.28 8.22 -2.06
N GLY A 342 14.57 8.33 -0.93
CA GLY A 342 13.28 7.67 -0.69
C GLY A 342 13.35 6.14 -0.64
N GLU A 343 12.39 5.43 -1.28
CA GLU A 343 12.34 3.94 -1.24
C GLU A 343 13.55 3.28 -1.91
N SER A 344 14.17 3.92 -2.92
CA SER A 344 15.38 3.39 -3.58
C SER A 344 16.63 3.61 -2.72
N GLY A 345 16.74 4.78 -2.11
CA GLY A 345 17.80 5.13 -1.16
C GLY A 345 17.80 4.23 0.08
N ARG A 346 16.63 4.04 0.71
CA ARG A 346 16.45 3.09 1.82
C ARG A 346 16.86 1.67 1.45
N ARG A 347 16.61 1.21 0.21
CA ARG A 347 17.06 -0.12 -0.24
C ARG A 347 18.58 -0.20 -0.36
N LYS A 348 19.23 0.82 -0.94
CA LYS A 348 20.69 0.87 -1.01
C LYS A 348 21.32 0.92 0.37
N MET A 349 20.75 1.73 1.27
CA MET A 349 21.18 1.84 2.65
C MET A 349 21.04 0.50 3.40
N ASN A 350 19.91 -0.20 3.22
CA ASN A 350 19.73 -1.53 3.78
C ASN A 350 20.73 -2.56 3.21
N SER A 351 21.10 -2.45 1.91
CA SER A 351 22.16 -3.30 1.35
C SER A 351 23.52 -3.01 1.99
N TYR A 352 23.88 -1.74 2.23
CA TYR A 352 25.11 -1.38 2.92
C TYR A 352 25.14 -1.86 4.37
N ILE A 353 24.01 -1.75 5.09
CA ILE A 353 23.88 -2.30 6.43
C ILE A 353 24.13 -3.81 6.40
N ARG A 354 23.59 -4.56 5.44
CA ARG A 354 23.82 -6.01 5.32
C ARG A 354 25.27 -6.37 5.05
N TYR A 355 25.92 -5.68 4.10
CA TYR A 355 27.34 -5.93 3.81
C TYR A 355 28.22 -5.60 5.00
N LEU A 356 27.95 -4.48 5.67
CA LEU A 356 28.68 -4.11 6.88
C LEU A 356 28.42 -5.09 8.03
N THR A 357 27.20 -5.64 8.14
CA THR A 357 26.86 -6.65 9.14
C THR A 357 27.69 -7.92 8.97
N ILE A 358 27.89 -8.39 7.73
CA ILE A 358 28.73 -9.56 7.43
C ILE A 358 30.16 -9.30 7.93
N VAL A 359 30.71 -8.14 7.60
CA VAL A 359 32.07 -7.76 8.00
C VAL A 359 32.19 -7.71 9.54
N ILE A 360 31.28 -6.98 10.21
CA ILE A 360 31.27 -6.88 11.68
C ILE A 360 31.10 -8.27 12.31
N CYS A 361 30.24 -9.13 11.78
CA CYS A 361 30.02 -10.47 12.32
C CYS A 361 31.28 -11.33 12.25
N VAL A 362 32.03 -11.29 11.13
CA VAL A 362 33.31 -12.01 11.01
C VAL A 362 34.30 -11.48 12.04
N PHE A 363 34.47 -10.16 12.12
CA PHE A 363 35.38 -9.55 13.09
C PHE A 363 35.01 -9.85 14.55
N GLN A 364 33.72 -9.90 14.88
CA GLN A 364 33.26 -10.18 16.25
C GLN A 364 33.30 -11.66 16.62
N SER A 365 33.12 -12.56 15.65
CA SER A 365 33.17 -14.00 15.89
C SER A 365 34.56 -14.49 16.30
N ILE A 366 35.64 -13.87 15.79
CA ILE A 366 37.01 -14.29 16.07
C ILE A 366 37.37 -14.12 17.57
N PRO A 367 37.21 -12.94 18.20
CA PRO A 367 37.48 -12.79 19.64
C PRO A 367 36.64 -13.69 20.53
N ILE A 368 35.37 -13.94 20.16
CA ILE A 368 34.49 -14.83 20.93
C ILE A 368 35.03 -16.26 20.88
N LEU A 369 35.42 -16.76 19.70
CA LEU A 369 35.94 -18.12 19.55
C LEU A 369 37.33 -18.29 20.19
N VAL A 370 38.20 -17.29 20.07
CA VAL A 370 39.50 -17.28 20.77
C VAL A 370 39.30 -17.22 22.29
N GLY A 371 38.31 -16.45 22.76
CA GLY A 371 37.93 -16.41 24.16
C GLY A 371 37.46 -17.77 24.68
N LEU A 372 36.68 -18.51 23.88
CA LEU A 372 36.22 -19.85 24.22
C LEU A 372 37.36 -20.88 24.26
N GLU A 373 38.33 -20.78 23.35
CA GLU A 373 39.55 -21.60 23.41
C GLU A 373 40.38 -21.28 24.65
N GLY A 374 40.48 -19.99 25.02
CA GLY A 374 41.20 -19.55 26.21
C GLY A 374 40.55 -19.95 27.54
N MET A 375 39.32 -20.48 27.52
CA MET A 375 38.64 -21.04 28.69
C MET A 375 38.95 -22.52 28.94
N ASN A 376 39.71 -23.17 28.05
CA ASN A 376 40.22 -24.52 28.29
C ASN A 376 41.23 -24.47 29.46
N ARG A 377 40.93 -25.19 30.55
CA ARG A 377 41.82 -25.37 31.71
C ARG A 377 42.29 -26.82 31.78
N GLU A 378 43.38 -27.09 32.49
CA GLU A 378 43.84 -28.46 32.73
C GLU A 378 42.71 -29.29 33.35
N GLY A 379 42.28 -30.35 32.63
CA GLY A 379 41.21 -31.25 33.03
C GLY A 379 39.79 -30.89 32.53
N VAL A 380 39.57 -29.70 31.97
CA VAL A 380 38.25 -29.25 31.51
C VAL A 380 38.35 -28.64 30.10
N LEU A 381 37.97 -29.44 29.10
CA LEU A 381 37.97 -29.05 27.68
C LEU A 381 36.59 -28.51 27.28
N VAL A 382 36.48 -27.19 27.12
CA VAL A 382 35.31 -26.49 26.56
C VAL A 382 35.26 -26.65 25.05
N VAL A 383 36.42 -26.50 24.41
CA VAL A 383 36.63 -26.74 22.97
C VAL A 383 37.43 -28.03 22.80
N ILE A 384 36.87 -29.00 22.08
CA ILE A 384 37.43 -30.37 21.93
C ILE A 384 38.79 -30.33 21.24
N GLU A 385 38.87 -29.60 20.12
CA GLU A 385 40.10 -29.43 19.33
C GLU A 385 40.34 -27.92 19.07
N PRO A 386 41.14 -27.23 19.90
CA PRO A 386 41.46 -25.83 19.67
C PRO A 386 42.33 -25.68 18.43
N GLY A 387 42.05 -24.68 17.59
CA GLY A 387 42.83 -24.47 16.37
C GLY A 387 42.13 -23.67 15.28
N VAL A 388 42.86 -23.42 14.19
CA VAL A 388 42.36 -22.65 13.04
C VAL A 388 41.10 -23.29 12.42
N MET A 389 41.00 -24.62 12.47
CA MET A 389 39.83 -25.35 11.97
C MET A 389 38.57 -25.07 12.80
N PHE A 390 38.66 -25.10 14.14
CA PHE A 390 37.54 -24.70 15.00
C PHE A 390 37.14 -23.25 14.77
N ARG A 391 38.12 -22.33 14.71
CA ARG A 391 37.85 -20.90 14.49
C ARG A 391 37.13 -20.67 13.16
N THR A 392 37.60 -21.28 12.08
CA THR A 392 36.97 -21.11 10.76
C THR A 392 35.55 -21.67 10.73
N ILE A 393 35.34 -22.88 11.25
CA ILE A 393 34.00 -23.49 11.34
C ILE A 393 33.07 -22.66 12.26
N GLY A 394 33.58 -22.17 13.38
CA GLY A 394 32.86 -21.32 14.32
C GLY A 394 32.45 -19.98 13.69
N VAL A 395 33.35 -19.33 12.95
CA VAL A 395 33.06 -18.07 12.22
C VAL A 395 31.94 -18.30 11.22
N PHE A 396 32.00 -19.36 10.39
CA PHE A 396 30.94 -19.67 9.42
C PHE A 396 29.61 -20.03 10.11
N SER A 397 29.67 -20.74 11.24
CA SER A 397 28.47 -21.12 12.02
C SER A 397 27.76 -19.91 12.61
N LEU A 398 28.51 -18.99 13.23
CA LEU A 398 28.01 -17.74 13.78
C LEU A 398 27.51 -16.78 12.69
N LEU A 399 28.23 -16.68 11.58
CA LEU A 399 27.79 -15.91 10.41
C LEU A 399 26.48 -16.47 9.85
N GLY A 400 26.39 -17.79 9.69
CA GLY A 400 25.18 -18.47 9.21
C GLY A 400 23.98 -18.21 10.12
N GLY A 401 24.17 -18.32 11.43
CA GLY A 401 23.15 -18.06 12.44
C GLY A 401 22.63 -16.63 12.41
N THR A 402 23.52 -15.63 12.43
CA THR A 402 23.13 -14.22 12.40
C THR A 402 22.45 -13.82 11.08
N MET A 403 22.93 -14.32 9.93
CA MET A 403 22.30 -14.08 8.63
C MET A 403 20.91 -14.72 8.53
N LEU A 404 20.71 -15.89 9.14
CA LEU A 404 19.41 -16.54 9.23
C LEU A 404 18.42 -15.67 10.01
N LEU A 405 18.83 -15.07 11.13
CA LEU A 405 17.97 -14.19 11.93
C LEU A 405 17.61 -12.89 11.21
N ILE A 406 18.57 -12.28 10.52
CA ILE A 406 18.31 -11.07 9.71
C ILE A 406 17.31 -11.42 8.60
N TRP A 407 17.52 -12.54 7.90
CA TRP A 407 16.59 -13.00 6.88
C TRP A 407 15.18 -13.25 7.45
N LEU A 408 15.09 -13.87 8.62
CA LEU A 408 13.83 -14.15 9.30
C LEU A 408 13.11 -12.86 9.72
N GLY A 409 13.85 -11.91 10.30
CA GLY A 409 13.34 -10.59 10.68
C GLY A 409 12.80 -9.82 9.47
N GLU A 410 13.54 -9.83 8.36
CA GLU A 410 13.07 -9.21 7.11
C GLU A 410 11.83 -9.88 6.53
N ARG A 411 11.69 -11.21 6.68
CA ARG A 411 10.48 -11.94 6.26
C ARG A 411 9.27 -11.58 7.09
N ILE A 412 9.45 -11.36 8.39
CA ILE A 412 8.40 -10.86 9.28
C ILE A 412 8.03 -9.43 8.89
N SER A 413 9.01 -8.54 8.71
CA SER A 413 8.78 -7.15 8.26
C SER A 413 8.04 -7.08 6.93
N ALA A 414 8.40 -7.92 5.96
CA ALA A 414 7.76 -7.98 4.65
C ALA A 414 6.28 -8.42 4.72
N SER A 415 5.88 -9.10 5.79
CA SER A 415 4.50 -9.55 6.01
C SER A 415 3.59 -8.46 6.59
N GLY A 416 4.20 -7.37 7.07
CA GLY A 416 3.52 -6.16 7.54
C GLY A 416 3.01 -6.25 8.97
N ILE A 417 3.63 -7.06 9.83
CA ILE A 417 3.34 -7.12 11.28
C ILE A 417 4.38 -6.27 12.05
N GLY A 418 4.62 -5.01 11.65
CA GLY A 418 5.67 -4.19 12.26
C GLY A 418 7.10 -4.53 11.81
N ASN A 419 8.11 -4.09 12.56
CA ASN A 419 9.53 -4.37 12.28
C ASN A 419 9.91 -5.74 12.85
N GLY A 420 10.15 -6.71 11.98
CA GLY A 420 10.47 -8.08 12.34
C GLY A 420 11.81 -8.28 13.04
N ILE A 421 12.80 -7.41 12.81
CA ILE A 421 14.05 -7.44 13.58
C ILE A 421 13.79 -7.00 15.02
N SER A 422 13.02 -5.92 15.19
CA SER A 422 12.54 -5.51 16.51
C SER A 422 11.76 -6.65 17.14
N LEU A 423 10.79 -7.28 16.48
CA LEU A 423 10.02 -8.39 17.06
C LEU A 423 10.84 -9.62 17.48
N ILE A 424 11.96 -9.90 16.80
CA ILE A 424 12.88 -10.97 17.22
C ILE A 424 13.59 -10.56 18.53
N ILE A 425 13.97 -9.28 18.67
CA ILE A 425 14.53 -8.70 19.90
C ILE A 425 13.45 -8.55 20.99
N PHE A 426 12.21 -8.21 20.57
CA PHE A 426 11.08 -7.74 21.36
C PHE A 426 10.10 -8.87 21.69
N THR A 427 10.59 -10.08 21.90
CA THR A 427 9.86 -11.03 22.72
C THR A 427 9.89 -10.48 24.16
N VAL A 428 9.00 -9.53 24.45
CA VAL A 428 8.88 -8.79 25.73
C VAL A 428 8.75 -9.74 26.92
N GLY A 429 8.17 -10.92 26.69
CA GLY A 429 8.12 -11.99 27.69
C GLY A 429 9.50 -12.56 28.04
N ASP A 430 10.46 -12.56 27.12
CA ASP A 430 11.80 -13.08 27.33
C ASP A 430 12.74 -12.00 27.89
N LEU A 431 12.57 -10.71 27.56
CA LEU A 431 13.33 -9.64 28.24
C LEU A 431 12.99 -9.58 29.74
N LEU A 432 11.70 -9.57 30.09
CA LEU A 432 11.27 -9.56 31.49
C LEU A 432 11.63 -10.87 32.21
N ARG A 433 11.43 -12.04 31.57
CA ARG A 433 11.85 -13.32 32.16
C ARG A 433 13.37 -13.45 32.26
N ASN A 434 14.13 -12.88 31.33
CA ASN A 434 15.59 -12.89 31.37
C ASN A 434 16.12 -11.97 32.47
N ILE A 435 15.57 -10.76 32.63
CA ILE A 435 15.88 -9.85 33.75
C ILE A 435 15.56 -10.50 35.09
N ILE A 436 14.41 -11.21 35.19
CA ILE A 436 14.01 -11.96 36.39
C ILE A 436 14.92 -13.18 36.62
N SER A 437 15.43 -13.82 35.55
CA SER A 437 16.32 -14.99 35.63
C SER A 437 17.80 -14.66 35.82
N SER A 438 18.24 -13.43 35.51
CA SER A 438 19.64 -13.03 35.49
C SER A 438 20.16 -12.51 36.83
N SER A 439 19.44 -12.70 37.93
CA SER A 439 19.86 -12.38 39.30
C SER A 439 20.33 -10.92 39.54
N SER A 440 20.04 -9.98 38.64
CA SER A 440 20.48 -8.57 38.76
C SER A 440 19.74 -7.87 39.90
N GLU A 441 20.31 -6.81 40.48
CA GLU A 441 19.68 -6.06 41.59
C GLU A 441 18.27 -5.55 41.21
N LEU A 442 18.12 -5.09 39.97
CA LEU A 442 16.85 -4.68 39.35
C LEU A 442 15.91 -5.88 39.12
N GLY A 443 16.45 -7.02 38.69
CA GLY A 443 15.71 -8.27 38.52
C GLY A 443 15.21 -8.87 39.84
N LYS A 444 16.00 -8.79 40.91
CA LYS A 444 15.61 -9.19 42.27
C LYS A 444 14.53 -8.27 42.85
N LYS A 445 14.63 -6.95 42.66
CA LYS A 445 13.57 -5.99 43.02
C LYS A 445 12.27 -6.26 42.25
N ILE A 446 12.35 -6.44 40.93
CA ILE A 446 11.19 -6.76 40.08
C ILE A 446 10.58 -8.11 40.48
N LYS A 447 11.40 -9.15 40.71
CA LYS A 447 10.95 -10.48 41.13
C LYS A 447 10.24 -10.45 42.49
N GLY A 448 10.83 -9.78 43.50
CA GLY A 448 10.20 -9.63 44.82
C GLY A 448 8.92 -8.79 44.79
N THR A 449 8.83 -7.81 43.90
CA THR A 449 7.61 -6.99 43.72
C THR A 449 6.50 -7.77 43.02
N VAL A 450 6.85 -8.58 42.01
CA VAL A 450 5.90 -9.45 41.27
C VAL A 450 5.42 -10.62 42.12
N GLU A 451 6.30 -11.24 42.91
CA GLU A 451 5.95 -12.35 43.83
C GLU A 451 5.10 -11.88 45.02
N SER A 452 5.27 -10.63 45.47
CA SER A 452 4.41 -10.01 46.50
C SER A 452 3.09 -9.45 45.97
N GLY A 453 2.83 -9.54 44.65
CA GLY A 453 1.61 -9.02 44.02
C GLY A 453 1.53 -7.49 43.93
N ASN A 454 2.63 -6.78 44.23
CA ASN A 454 2.70 -5.33 44.19
C ASN A 454 3.01 -4.81 42.77
N LEU A 455 2.62 -3.57 42.49
CA LEU A 455 2.89 -2.91 41.20
C LEU A 455 4.35 -2.43 41.13
N ILE A 456 4.95 -2.56 39.95
CA ILE A 456 6.32 -2.09 39.67
C ILE A 456 6.34 -0.56 39.74
N GLN A 457 7.39 0.01 40.36
CA GLN A 457 7.56 1.46 40.50
C GLN A 457 7.61 2.18 39.13
N ASP A 458 6.95 3.34 39.07
CA ASP A 458 6.75 4.12 37.85
C ASP A 458 8.07 4.58 37.22
N GLU A 459 9.14 4.84 38.00
CA GLU A 459 10.43 5.30 37.45
C GLU A 459 11.07 4.28 36.51
N ILE A 460 10.97 2.99 36.85
CA ILE A 460 11.53 1.89 36.05
C ILE A 460 10.75 1.74 34.74
N ILE A 461 9.42 1.84 34.81
CA ILE A 461 8.53 1.73 33.66
C ILE A 461 8.76 2.90 32.70
N CYS A 462 8.81 4.13 33.22
CA CYS A 462 9.06 5.34 32.44
C CYS A 462 10.46 5.37 31.80
N GLY A 463 11.49 4.94 32.53
CA GLY A 463 12.85 4.82 31.98
C GLY A 463 12.92 3.88 30.78
N LEU A 464 12.35 2.69 30.91
CA LEU A 464 12.26 1.72 29.81
C LEU A 464 11.44 2.26 28.63
N LEU A 465 10.30 2.93 28.89
CA LEU A 465 9.46 3.51 27.86
C LEU A 465 10.16 4.63 27.08
N ARG A 466 10.99 5.45 27.73
CA ARG A 466 11.74 6.53 27.07
C ARG A 466 12.64 5.99 25.97
N ASP A 467 13.44 4.98 26.30
CA ASP A 467 14.37 4.35 25.37
C ASP A 467 13.64 3.65 24.22
N GLN A 468 12.45 3.09 24.49
CA GLN A 468 11.60 2.46 23.48
C GLN A 468 10.94 3.48 22.55
N LEU A 469 10.39 4.56 23.10
CA LEU A 469 9.77 5.62 22.30
C LEU A 469 10.78 6.33 21.41
N ALA A 470 12.08 6.36 21.77
CA ALA A 470 13.13 6.86 20.88
C ALA A 470 13.32 6.01 19.59
N LEU A 471 13.02 4.71 19.66
CA LEU A 471 13.30 3.73 18.60
C LEU A 471 12.10 3.42 17.68
N VAL A 472 10.88 3.81 18.08
CA VAL A 472 9.63 3.46 17.41
C VAL A 472 9.13 4.59 16.49
N ASP A 473 8.60 4.22 15.31
CA ASP A 473 7.95 5.10 14.32
C ASP A 473 6.58 5.62 14.84
N ASP A 474 6.05 6.69 14.22
CA ASP A 474 4.86 7.47 14.65
C ASP A 474 3.54 6.70 14.91
N ASN A 475 3.46 5.41 14.57
CA ASN A 475 2.26 4.58 14.76
C ASN A 475 2.51 3.50 15.83
N CYS A 476 2.34 3.87 17.10
CA CYS A 476 2.44 2.94 18.23
C CYS A 476 1.14 2.92 19.05
N LEU A 477 0.87 1.78 19.70
CA LEU A 477 -0.21 1.62 20.67
C LEU A 477 0.42 1.29 22.02
N LEU A 478 0.20 2.14 23.01
CA LEU A 478 0.67 1.93 24.37
C LEU A 478 -0.45 1.28 25.17
N ASP A 479 -0.41 -0.06 25.28
CA ASP A 479 -1.42 -0.82 26.01
C ASP A 479 -1.19 -0.70 27.53
N GLY A 480 -2.21 -0.22 28.25
CA GLY A 480 -2.16 -0.07 29.70
C GLY A 480 -1.24 1.04 30.22
N PHE A 481 -1.00 2.10 29.44
CA PHE A 481 -0.24 3.30 29.82
C PHE A 481 -0.88 4.54 29.16
N PRO A 482 -1.07 5.68 29.84
CA PRO A 482 -0.77 5.97 31.25
C PRO A 482 -1.89 5.48 32.20
N ARG A 483 -1.51 5.06 33.42
CA ARG A 483 -2.42 4.65 34.51
C ARG A 483 -2.50 5.66 35.65
N ASN A 484 -1.44 6.43 35.84
CA ASN A 484 -1.27 7.38 36.93
C ASN A 484 -0.91 8.77 36.39
N LEU A 485 -1.07 9.80 37.21
CA LEU A 485 -0.70 11.18 36.89
C LEU A 485 0.78 11.31 36.48
N ASN A 486 1.69 10.66 37.19
CA ASN A 486 3.14 10.70 36.89
C ASN A 486 3.45 10.15 35.48
N GLN A 487 2.75 9.09 35.09
CA GLN A 487 2.89 8.49 33.75
C GLN A 487 2.34 9.43 32.66
N ALA A 488 1.27 10.17 32.94
CA ALA A 488 0.72 11.17 32.03
C ALA A 488 1.66 12.36 31.84
N HIS A 489 2.23 12.90 32.91
CA HIS A 489 3.25 13.96 32.82
C HIS A 489 4.47 13.52 32.01
N PHE A 490 4.95 12.29 32.25
CA PHE A 490 6.05 11.72 31.49
C PHE A 490 5.70 11.57 30.00
N LEU A 491 4.50 11.11 29.67
CA LEU A 491 4.06 10.95 28.28
C LEU A 491 4.05 12.31 27.56
N THR A 492 3.49 13.33 28.18
CA THR A 492 3.46 14.70 27.64
C THR A 492 4.87 15.24 27.43
N GLN A 493 5.79 15.03 28.38
CA GLN A 493 7.19 15.42 28.22
C GLN A 493 7.84 14.76 26.99
N VAL A 494 7.70 13.43 26.85
CA VAL A 494 8.32 12.69 25.75
C VAL A 494 7.74 13.10 24.39
N LEU A 495 6.43 13.33 24.31
CA LEU A 495 5.77 13.78 23.09
C LEU A 495 6.22 15.21 22.71
N GLN A 496 6.38 16.09 23.69
CA GLN A 496 6.86 17.44 23.47
C GLN A 496 8.32 17.45 22.97
N GLU A 497 9.20 16.68 23.59
CA GLU A 497 10.62 16.58 23.19
C GLU A 497 10.81 16.00 21.79
N LYS A 498 10.07 14.92 21.46
CA LYS A 498 10.27 14.19 20.19
C LYS A 498 9.51 14.80 19.02
N TYR A 499 8.30 15.29 19.25
CA TYR A 499 7.36 15.68 18.20
C TYR A 499 6.90 17.13 18.27
N ASN A 500 7.26 17.86 19.33
CA ASN A 500 6.71 19.19 19.63
C ASN A 500 5.17 19.19 19.58
N ARG A 501 4.58 18.13 20.14
CA ARG A 501 3.13 17.89 20.17
C ARG A 501 2.75 17.37 21.55
N ASP A 502 1.49 17.57 21.90
CA ASP A 502 0.86 16.99 23.07
C ASP A 502 -0.23 16.00 22.64
N VAL A 503 -0.81 15.26 23.60
CA VAL A 503 -1.92 14.33 23.36
C VAL A 503 -3.09 15.10 22.72
N ASP A 504 -3.64 14.60 21.62
CA ASP A 504 -4.73 15.28 20.91
C ASP A 504 -6.10 14.97 21.54
N ILE A 505 -6.34 13.71 21.91
CA ILE A 505 -7.64 13.20 22.37
C ILE A 505 -7.42 12.16 23.46
N VAL A 506 -8.23 12.20 24.52
CA VAL A 506 -8.33 11.15 25.53
C VAL A 506 -9.76 10.61 25.55
N VAL A 507 -9.90 9.29 25.44
CA VAL A 507 -11.22 8.62 25.47
C VAL A 507 -11.34 7.83 26.77
N GLU A 508 -12.31 8.20 27.60
CA GLU A 508 -12.69 7.48 28.81
C GLU A 508 -13.92 6.62 28.53
N LEU A 509 -13.80 5.32 28.77
CA LEU A 509 -14.89 4.36 28.69
C LEU A 509 -15.51 4.20 30.08
N GLN A 510 -16.71 4.72 30.28
CA GLN A 510 -17.43 4.64 31.55
C GLN A 510 -18.22 3.34 31.62
N LEU A 511 -17.91 2.48 32.58
CA LEU A 511 -18.60 1.22 32.83
C LEU A 511 -19.06 1.19 34.28
N ASP A 512 -20.28 0.74 34.52
CA ASP A 512 -20.79 0.61 35.88
C ASP A 512 -20.00 -0.45 36.67
N ASP A 513 -19.58 -0.13 37.89
CA ASP A 513 -18.77 -1.01 38.75
C ASP A 513 -19.44 -2.37 38.98
N ASN A 514 -20.77 -2.39 39.11
CA ASN A 514 -21.54 -3.63 39.28
C ASN A 514 -21.40 -4.57 38.07
N ILE A 515 -21.40 -4.01 36.86
CA ILE A 515 -21.23 -4.76 35.62
C ILE A 515 -19.77 -5.21 35.49
N ALA A 516 -18.82 -4.37 35.89
CA ALA A 516 -17.40 -4.72 35.90
C ALA A 516 -17.11 -5.89 36.85
N ILE A 517 -17.67 -5.88 38.07
CA ILE A 517 -17.54 -6.95 39.06
C ILE A 517 -18.16 -8.24 38.54
N ASP A 518 -19.34 -8.17 37.94
CA ASP A 518 -20.00 -9.36 37.37
C ASP A 518 -19.19 -9.97 36.22
N ARG A 519 -18.59 -9.13 35.34
CA ARG A 519 -17.68 -9.58 34.27
C ARG A 519 -16.41 -10.23 34.82
N LEU A 520 -15.88 -9.76 35.94
CA LEU A 520 -14.69 -10.33 36.59
C LEU A 520 -14.99 -11.68 37.26
N LYS A 521 -16.09 -11.78 38.02
CA LYS A 521 -16.55 -13.04 38.63
C LYS A 521 -16.78 -14.15 37.60
N ASN A 522 -17.29 -13.76 36.45
CA ASN A 522 -17.64 -14.64 35.35
C ASN A 522 -16.51 -14.80 34.33
N ARG A 523 -15.27 -14.43 34.69
CA ARG A 523 -14.12 -14.50 33.78
C ARG A 523 -13.51 -15.90 33.75
N LEU A 524 -13.47 -16.51 32.58
CA LEU A 524 -12.74 -17.74 32.29
C LEU A 524 -11.46 -17.41 31.53
N ALA A 525 -10.36 -18.03 31.94
CA ALA A 525 -9.09 -17.98 31.24
C ALA A 525 -8.74 -19.35 30.65
N CYS A 526 -8.36 -19.37 29.38
CA CYS A 526 -7.80 -20.58 28.76
C CYS A 526 -6.33 -20.75 29.16
N LEU A 527 -5.94 -21.86 29.78
CA LEU A 527 -4.55 -22.09 30.19
C LEU A 527 -3.56 -22.15 29.00
N ASP A 528 -4.02 -22.61 27.84
CA ASP A 528 -3.16 -22.82 26.68
C ASP A 528 -2.86 -21.54 25.91
N CYS A 529 -3.87 -20.69 25.72
CA CYS A 529 -3.76 -19.49 24.88
C CYS A 529 -4.05 -18.18 25.61
N LYS A 530 -4.25 -18.24 26.93
CA LYS A 530 -4.50 -17.11 27.84
C LYS A 530 -5.64 -16.20 27.40
N SER A 531 -6.56 -16.73 26.58
CA SER A 531 -7.71 -15.97 26.09
C SER A 531 -8.77 -15.91 27.17
N ILE A 532 -9.37 -14.73 27.30
CA ILE A 532 -10.30 -14.39 28.37
C ILE A 532 -11.71 -14.43 27.79
N TYR A 533 -12.61 -15.10 28.49
CA TYR A 533 -14.01 -15.25 28.14
C TYR A 533 -14.86 -14.80 29.33
N SER A 534 -16.01 -14.16 29.07
CA SER A 534 -17.04 -13.96 30.09
C SER A 534 -18.07 -15.08 29.96
N VAL A 535 -18.40 -15.75 31.07
CA VAL A 535 -19.40 -16.84 31.13
C VAL A 535 -20.76 -16.37 30.60
N SER A 536 -21.12 -15.09 30.80
CA SER A 536 -22.38 -14.53 30.30
C SER A 536 -22.47 -14.51 28.77
N SER A 537 -21.35 -14.33 28.07
CA SER A 537 -21.30 -14.23 26.61
C SER A 537 -20.84 -15.53 25.94
N PHE A 538 -20.23 -16.46 26.68
CA PHE A 538 -19.52 -17.62 26.14
C PHE A 538 -20.06 -18.93 26.72
N LYS A 539 -21.03 -19.54 26.03
CA LYS A 539 -21.70 -20.78 26.47
C LYS A 539 -20.97 -22.08 26.10
N SER A 540 -19.81 -22.02 25.43
CA SER A 540 -19.11 -23.23 24.98
C SER A 540 -18.04 -23.68 25.96
N THR A 541 -17.97 -24.99 26.22
CA THR A 541 -16.96 -25.67 27.03
C THR A 541 -15.57 -25.73 26.38
N THR A 542 -15.44 -25.22 25.16
CA THR A 542 -14.19 -25.20 24.39
C THR A 542 -13.78 -23.79 24.05
N CYS A 543 -12.50 -23.47 24.21
CA CYS A 543 -11.91 -22.18 23.84
C CYS A 543 -12.12 -21.88 22.34
N ALA A 544 -12.72 -20.73 22.00
CA ALA A 544 -12.98 -20.36 20.60
C ALA A 544 -11.70 -20.11 19.76
N LYS A 545 -10.56 -19.88 20.41
CA LYS A 545 -9.31 -19.52 19.74
C LYS A 545 -8.41 -20.74 19.47
N CYS A 546 -8.18 -21.59 20.47
CA CYS A 546 -7.32 -22.78 20.36
C CYS A 546 -8.08 -24.10 20.40
N LYS A 547 -9.39 -24.09 20.63
CA LYS A 547 -10.26 -25.27 20.78
C LYS A 547 -9.93 -26.18 21.98
N SER A 548 -9.09 -25.74 22.91
CA SER A 548 -8.84 -26.54 24.12
C SER A 548 -10.02 -26.49 25.09
N THR A 549 -10.18 -27.57 25.86
CA THR A 549 -11.24 -27.75 26.88
C THR A 549 -10.84 -27.20 28.25
N ARG A 550 -9.59 -26.72 28.40
CA ARG A 550 -9.02 -26.24 29.67
C ARG A 550 -9.31 -24.76 29.88
N LEU A 551 -10.54 -24.48 30.32
CA LEU A 551 -11.01 -23.17 30.76
C LEU A 551 -11.17 -23.19 32.27
N GLU A 552 -10.36 -22.40 32.97
CA GLU A 552 -10.44 -22.28 34.43
C GLU A 552 -10.77 -20.84 34.82
N LYS A 553 -11.43 -20.68 35.97
CA LYS A 553 -11.57 -19.38 36.60
C LYS A 553 -10.21 -18.97 37.15
N ARG A 554 -9.87 -17.70 36.98
CA ARG A 554 -8.62 -17.17 37.52
C ARG A 554 -8.73 -17.09 39.04
N ILE A 555 -7.73 -17.64 39.73
CA ILE A 555 -7.68 -17.72 41.21
C ILE A 555 -7.75 -16.32 41.84
N ASP A 556 -7.06 -15.33 41.25
CA ASP A 556 -7.07 -13.92 41.69
C ASP A 556 -8.43 -13.21 41.60
N ASP A 557 -9.39 -13.77 40.83
CA ASP A 557 -10.72 -13.17 40.60
C ASP A 557 -11.80 -13.82 41.50
N ALA A 558 -11.40 -14.72 42.42
CA ALA A 558 -12.29 -15.35 43.41
C ALA A 558 -12.47 -14.48 44.68
N ASP A 559 -11.48 -13.65 45.02
CA ASP A 559 -11.45 -12.86 46.25
C ASP A 559 -12.13 -11.49 46.08
N MET A 560 -13.33 -11.34 46.64
CA MET A 560 -14.12 -10.10 46.57
C MET A 560 -13.43 -8.88 47.20
N SER A 561 -12.60 -9.09 48.22
CA SER A 561 -11.83 -8.02 48.88
C SER A 561 -10.76 -7.43 47.96
N ALA A 562 -10.08 -8.26 47.16
CA ALA A 562 -9.06 -7.83 46.22
C ALA A 562 -9.64 -7.05 45.03
N ILE A 563 -10.82 -7.46 44.54
CA ILE A 563 -11.53 -6.76 43.45
C ILE A 563 -11.96 -5.36 43.89
N ASN A 564 -12.59 -5.23 45.05
CA ASN A 564 -13.04 -3.94 45.57
C ASN A 564 -11.86 -2.98 45.83
N LYS A 565 -10.74 -3.50 46.35
CA LYS A 565 -9.52 -2.70 46.52
C LYS A 565 -8.98 -2.16 45.19
N ARG A 566 -8.92 -2.99 44.14
CA ARG A 566 -8.51 -2.58 42.79
C ARG A 566 -9.42 -1.51 42.18
N ILE A 567 -10.74 -1.63 42.37
CA ILE A 567 -11.71 -0.64 41.89
C ILE A 567 -11.51 0.70 42.61
N SER A 568 -11.31 0.67 43.93
CA SER A 568 -11.06 1.89 44.71
C SER A 568 -9.75 2.59 44.31
N GLU A 569 -8.67 1.83 44.07
CA GLU A 569 -7.39 2.35 43.59
C GLU A 569 -7.53 2.94 42.17
N TYR A 570 -8.28 2.28 41.29
CA TYR A 570 -8.57 2.78 39.95
C TYR A 570 -9.30 4.12 39.98
N HIS A 571 -10.37 4.26 40.78
CA HIS A 571 -11.11 5.51 40.90
C HIS A 571 -10.26 6.66 41.46
N LEU A 572 -9.37 6.36 42.41
CA LEU A 572 -8.42 7.34 42.95
C LEU A 572 -7.44 7.83 41.86
N GLN A 573 -6.87 6.92 41.08
CA GLN A 573 -5.94 7.25 39.98
C GLN A 573 -6.64 7.98 38.83
N MET A 574 -7.86 7.56 38.47
CA MET A 574 -8.66 8.19 37.42
C MET A 574 -9.08 9.62 37.76
N LYS A 575 -9.35 9.92 39.02
CA LYS A 575 -9.68 11.28 39.44
C LYS A 575 -8.59 12.28 39.04
N GLY A 576 -7.32 11.94 39.30
CA GLY A 576 -6.18 12.78 38.91
C GLY A 576 -6.00 12.89 37.39
N LEU A 577 -6.25 11.82 36.64
CA LEU A 577 -6.14 11.82 35.19
C LEU A 577 -7.26 12.60 34.49
N ARG A 578 -8.50 12.54 35.00
CA ARG A 578 -9.63 13.35 34.50
C ARG A 578 -9.36 14.84 34.65
N GLU A 579 -8.78 15.24 35.78
CA GLU A 579 -8.42 16.63 36.03
C GLU A 579 -7.32 17.12 35.08
N TYR A 580 -6.29 16.30 34.86
CA TYR A 580 -5.20 16.61 33.94
C TYR A 580 -5.65 16.74 32.47
N TYR A 581 -6.58 15.90 32.02
CA TYR A 581 -7.04 15.87 30.62
C TYR A 581 -8.38 16.58 30.36
N LYS A 582 -8.89 17.40 31.28
CA LYS A 582 -10.24 18.00 31.23
C LYS A 582 -10.61 18.66 29.88
N GLY A 583 -9.66 19.30 29.20
CA GLY A 583 -9.88 19.94 27.89
C GLY A 583 -9.85 19.00 26.67
N LYS A 584 -9.46 17.73 26.86
CA LYS A 584 -9.21 16.74 25.79
C LYS A 584 -9.97 15.43 26.00
N LEU A 585 -10.71 15.34 27.10
CA LEU A 585 -11.42 14.14 27.55
C LEU A 585 -12.77 13.99 26.83
N LEU A 586 -13.00 12.81 26.27
CA LEU A 586 -14.28 12.37 25.71
C LEU A 586 -14.76 11.15 26.49
N THR A 587 -15.91 11.26 27.14
CA THR A 587 -16.54 10.15 27.86
C THR A 587 -17.49 9.39 26.95
N ILE A 588 -17.37 8.07 26.93
CA ILE A 588 -18.21 7.15 26.16
C ILE A 588 -18.83 6.14 27.12
N ASP A 589 -20.12 5.88 26.97
CA ASP A 589 -20.82 4.88 27.76
C ASP A 589 -20.46 3.47 27.28
N ALA A 590 -19.77 2.71 28.13
CA ALA A 590 -19.32 1.34 27.87
C ALA A 590 -20.30 0.27 28.38
N ASN A 591 -21.46 0.67 28.90
CA ASN A 591 -22.56 -0.24 29.23
C ASN A 591 -23.26 -0.79 27.97
N LEU A 592 -23.13 -0.09 26.84
CA LEU A 592 -23.67 -0.48 25.53
C LEU A 592 -22.96 -1.70 24.91
N SER A 593 -23.52 -2.23 23.82
CA SER A 593 -22.90 -3.36 23.12
C SER A 593 -21.55 -2.96 22.49
N VAL A 594 -20.63 -3.93 22.36
CA VAL A 594 -19.29 -3.66 21.79
C VAL A 594 -19.38 -3.00 20.41
N ASP A 595 -20.34 -3.42 19.58
CA ASP A 595 -20.55 -2.87 18.24
C ASP A 595 -20.97 -1.38 18.30
N GLU A 596 -21.84 -0.99 19.24
CA GLU A 596 -22.27 0.40 19.44
C GLU A 596 -21.13 1.26 19.97
N VAL A 597 -20.38 0.78 20.97
CA VAL A 597 -19.21 1.47 21.51
C VAL A 597 -18.15 1.67 20.43
N THR A 598 -17.91 0.66 19.58
CA THR A 598 -16.97 0.79 18.45
C THR A 598 -17.45 1.80 17.42
N GLN A 599 -18.74 1.85 17.11
CA GLN A 599 -19.29 2.86 16.20
C GLN A 599 -19.12 4.26 16.79
N GLU A 600 -19.31 4.41 18.09
CA GLU A 600 -19.14 5.69 18.77
C GLU A 600 -17.68 6.15 18.73
N ILE A 601 -16.71 5.25 18.99
CA ILE A 601 -15.28 5.54 18.87
C ILE A 601 -14.89 5.86 17.41
N GLU A 602 -15.37 5.09 16.43
CA GLU A 602 -15.09 5.33 15.00
C GLU A 602 -15.71 6.62 14.49
N SER A 603 -16.80 7.07 15.11
CA SER A 603 -17.44 8.35 14.79
C SER A 603 -16.66 9.56 15.29
N ILE A 604 -15.60 9.40 16.10
CA ILE A 604 -14.76 10.50 16.59
C ILE A 604 -13.94 11.09 15.44
N ALA A 605 -14.56 11.96 14.66
CA ALA A 605 -13.90 12.82 13.69
C ALA A 605 -13.22 14.01 14.38
N THR A 606 -12.20 14.59 13.76
CA THR A 606 -11.58 15.86 14.21
C THR A 606 -12.64 16.95 14.41
N ALA A 607 -13.71 16.92 13.61
CA ALA A 607 -14.87 17.79 13.75
C ALA A 607 -15.59 17.62 15.11
N ASN A 608 -15.72 16.39 15.60
CA ASN A 608 -16.38 16.11 16.88
C ASN A 608 -15.54 16.57 18.08
N VAL A 609 -14.21 16.57 17.94
CA VAL A 609 -13.29 17.13 18.94
C VAL A 609 -13.42 18.65 18.98
N ILE A 610 -13.45 19.31 17.83
CA ILE A 610 -13.64 20.76 17.73
C ILE A 610 -15.02 21.15 18.27
N CYS A 611 -16.08 20.43 17.90
CA CYS A 611 -17.42 20.67 18.43
C CYS A 611 -17.47 20.49 19.96
N HIS A 612 -16.84 19.44 20.50
CA HIS A 612 -16.79 19.23 21.95
C HIS A 612 -15.98 20.32 22.69
N ALA A 613 -14.81 20.68 22.17
CA ALA A 613 -13.96 21.72 22.76
C ALA A 613 -14.60 23.12 22.68
N CYS A 614 -15.44 23.37 21.68
CA CYS A 614 -16.19 24.62 21.53
C CYS A 614 -17.58 24.58 22.17
N GLU A 615 -17.95 23.49 22.86
CA GLU A 615 -19.29 23.27 23.47
C GLU A 615 -20.46 23.37 22.46
N VAL A 616 -20.21 22.99 21.21
CA VAL A 616 -21.22 22.96 20.14
C VAL A 616 -21.80 21.56 20.01
N ASP A 617 -23.13 21.45 20.08
CA ASP A 617 -23.83 20.18 19.90
C ASP A 617 -23.54 19.58 18.51
N LYS A 618 -23.06 18.33 18.51
CA LYS A 618 -22.71 17.55 17.32
C LYS A 618 -23.90 17.34 16.36
N ARG A 619 -25.14 17.47 16.85
CA ARG A 619 -26.36 17.26 16.05
C ARG A 619 -26.82 18.51 15.30
N LYS A 620 -26.29 19.70 15.60
CA LYS A 620 -26.63 20.94 14.90
C LYS A 620 -26.21 20.86 13.43
N ARG A 621 -27.12 21.26 12.52
CA ARG A 621 -26.77 21.40 11.10
C ARG A 621 -25.95 22.67 10.86
N VAL A 622 -25.19 22.71 9.77
CA VAL A 622 -24.40 23.90 9.37
C VAL A 622 -25.27 25.16 9.26
N SER A 623 -26.54 25.01 8.88
CA SER A 623 -27.54 26.09 8.80
C SER A 623 -28.02 26.61 10.16
N GLU A 624 -27.77 25.88 11.25
CA GLU A 624 -28.24 26.16 12.60
C GLU A 624 -27.13 26.72 13.51
N LEU A 625 -25.92 26.91 12.97
CA LEU A 625 -24.80 27.52 13.68
C LEU A 625 -25.01 29.03 13.79
N ARG A 626 -24.95 29.56 15.02
CA ARG A 626 -24.97 31.00 15.28
C ARG A 626 -23.58 31.61 15.05
N ASP A 627 -23.52 32.92 14.84
CA ASP A 627 -22.23 33.62 14.65
C ASP A 627 -21.28 33.41 15.85
N GLU A 628 -21.81 33.33 17.08
CA GLU A 628 -21.06 32.96 18.29
C GLU A 628 -20.41 31.57 18.20
N ASP A 629 -21.13 30.58 17.68
CA ASP A 629 -20.63 29.21 17.53
C ASP A 629 -19.51 29.18 16.47
N ILE A 630 -19.65 30.00 15.41
CA ILE A 630 -18.64 30.16 14.35
C ILE A 630 -17.38 30.86 14.88
N GLU A 631 -17.51 31.88 15.72
CA GLU A 631 -16.37 32.56 16.35
C GLU A 631 -15.60 31.63 17.27
N LYS A 632 -16.29 30.83 18.11
CA LYS A 632 -15.65 29.81 18.97
C LYS A 632 -14.86 28.79 18.17
N ILE A 633 -15.48 28.24 17.11
CA ILE A 633 -14.84 27.26 16.22
C ILE A 633 -13.64 27.89 15.50
N SER A 634 -13.80 29.07 14.93
CA SER A 634 -12.72 29.80 14.25
C SER A 634 -11.56 30.14 15.18
N GLY A 635 -11.86 30.58 16.41
CA GLY A 635 -10.88 30.88 17.45
C GLY A 635 -10.06 29.65 17.83
N PHE A 636 -10.73 28.53 18.12
CA PHE A 636 -10.08 27.26 18.44
C PHE A 636 -9.19 26.77 17.28
N ILE A 637 -9.67 26.87 16.04
CA ILE A 637 -8.89 26.45 14.87
C ILE A 637 -7.65 27.33 14.68
N ARG A 638 -7.77 28.65 14.86
CA ARG A 638 -6.63 29.59 14.71
C ARG A 638 -5.56 29.39 15.78
N GLN A 639 -5.94 29.00 16.99
CA GLN A 639 -4.98 28.75 18.08
C GLN A 639 -4.26 27.41 17.92
N ASN A 640 -4.97 26.37 17.50
CA ASN A 640 -4.45 24.99 17.54
C ASN A 640 -3.99 24.44 16.17
N TYR A 641 -4.32 25.09 15.06
CA TYR A 641 -3.99 24.60 13.72
C TYR A 641 -3.42 25.68 12.81
N VAL A 642 -2.49 25.25 11.93
CA VAL A 642 -1.90 26.11 10.90
C VAL A 642 -2.87 26.24 9.72
N ILE A 643 -3.35 27.46 9.47
CA ILE A 643 -4.39 27.74 8.46
C ILE A 643 -3.80 28.41 7.21
N GLU A 644 -4.43 28.13 6.06
CA GLU A 644 -4.27 28.82 4.77
C GLU A 644 -2.87 29.32 4.40
N GLY A 645 -2.51 30.54 4.79
CA GLY A 645 -1.31 31.24 4.33
C GLY A 645 -0.04 30.55 4.82
N GLU A 646 0.04 30.27 6.11
CA GLU A 646 1.18 29.56 6.71
C GLU A 646 1.22 28.11 6.23
N LEU A 647 0.07 27.44 6.19
CA LEU A 647 -0.02 26.07 5.68
C LEU A 647 0.42 25.98 4.21
N ARG A 648 0.05 26.97 3.38
CA ARG A 648 0.50 27.05 1.99
C ARG A 648 1.99 27.32 1.89
N LYS A 649 2.55 28.20 2.74
CA LYS A 649 4.00 28.46 2.80
C LYS A 649 4.75 27.20 3.20
N GLU A 650 4.28 26.50 4.23
CA GLU A 650 4.87 25.25 4.71
C GLU A 650 4.79 24.15 3.63
N VAL A 651 3.63 23.96 3.00
CA VAL A 651 3.45 23.02 1.89
C VAL A 651 4.32 23.41 0.69
N ALA A 652 4.45 24.70 0.37
CA ALA A 652 5.30 25.17 -0.73
C ALA A 652 6.78 24.98 -0.43
N MET A 653 7.24 25.26 0.80
CA MET A 653 8.59 24.98 1.27
C MET A 653 8.85 23.47 1.21
N ASN A 654 7.95 22.65 1.73
CA ASN A 654 8.03 21.19 1.64
C ASN A 654 8.14 20.71 0.19
N ILE A 655 7.35 21.28 -0.74
CA ILE A 655 7.44 20.96 -2.17
C ILE A 655 8.78 21.42 -2.75
N LYS A 656 9.27 22.61 -2.39
CA LYS A 656 10.55 23.15 -2.84
C LYS A 656 11.70 22.25 -2.36
N SER A 657 11.71 21.88 -1.09
CA SER A 657 12.64 20.91 -0.51
C SER A 657 12.54 19.57 -1.24
N LEU A 658 11.34 19.03 -1.51
CA LEU A 658 11.18 17.80 -2.29
C LEU A 658 11.76 17.92 -3.71
N VAL A 659 11.60 19.08 -4.36
CA VAL A 659 12.13 19.37 -5.69
C VAL A 659 13.66 19.45 -5.66
N GLU A 660 14.24 20.17 -4.69
CA GLU A 660 15.69 20.32 -4.49
C GLU A 660 16.35 18.97 -4.15
N MET A 661 15.71 18.18 -3.27
CA MET A 661 16.15 16.83 -2.92
C MET A 661 16.09 15.82 -4.08
N GLY A 662 15.51 16.17 -5.23
CA GLY A 662 15.46 15.27 -6.40
C GLY A 662 14.61 14.00 -6.21
N CYS A 663 13.83 13.90 -5.13
CA CYS A 663 13.00 12.73 -4.85
C CYS A 663 11.93 12.52 -5.94
N TYR A 664 11.42 11.30 -6.11
CA TYR A 664 10.41 10.98 -7.14
C TYR A 664 9.18 11.91 -7.11
N ARG A 665 8.69 12.28 -5.92
CA ARG A 665 7.59 13.23 -5.73
C ARG A 665 7.99 14.63 -6.20
N GLY A 666 9.18 15.09 -5.83
CA GLY A 666 9.75 16.38 -6.24
C GLY A 666 10.02 16.47 -7.74
N VAL A 667 10.61 15.45 -8.36
CA VAL A 667 10.81 15.37 -9.81
C VAL A 667 9.46 15.41 -10.54
N ARG A 668 8.42 14.79 -9.98
CA ARG A 668 7.06 14.88 -10.52
C ARG A 668 6.44 16.25 -10.33
N HIS A 669 6.59 16.89 -9.17
CA HIS A 669 6.19 18.28 -8.96
C HIS A 669 6.89 19.22 -9.96
N ARG A 670 8.20 19.08 -10.13
CA ARG A 670 9.03 19.82 -11.12
C ARG A 670 8.53 19.63 -12.55
N LYS A 671 8.07 18.42 -12.89
CA LYS A 671 7.53 18.06 -14.22
C LYS A 671 6.04 18.34 -14.38
N GLY A 672 5.34 18.82 -13.34
CA GLY A 672 3.89 19.07 -13.35
C GLY A 672 3.04 17.79 -13.41
N LEU A 673 3.54 16.69 -12.84
CA LEU A 673 2.93 15.36 -12.86
C LEU A 673 2.27 15.02 -11.50
N PRO A 674 1.19 14.22 -11.48
CA PRO A 674 0.52 13.84 -10.24
C PRO A 674 1.42 13.00 -9.32
N VAL A 675 1.44 13.33 -8.03
CA VAL A 675 2.45 12.90 -7.04
C VAL A 675 2.28 11.43 -6.61
N ARG A 676 1.03 10.94 -6.50
CA ARG A 676 0.71 9.56 -6.07
C ARG A 676 0.79 8.52 -7.19
N GLY A 677 1.25 8.89 -8.38
CA GLY A 677 1.31 8.00 -9.55
C GLY A 677 -0.07 7.55 -10.04
N GLN A 678 -0.17 7.08 -11.29
CA GLN A 678 -1.37 6.40 -11.80
C GLN A 678 -1.01 4.98 -12.24
N ARG A 679 -2.01 4.09 -12.17
CA ARG A 679 -1.97 2.69 -12.64
C ARG A 679 -2.07 2.56 -14.17
N THR A 680 -1.82 3.61 -14.96
CA THR A 680 -1.99 3.59 -16.42
C THR A 680 -0.66 3.76 -17.15
N HIS A 681 -0.50 2.98 -18.23
CA HIS A 681 0.73 2.88 -19.02
C HIS A 681 1.23 4.17 -19.71
N THR A 682 0.45 5.25 -19.72
CA THR A 682 0.83 6.51 -20.39
C THR A 682 0.53 7.72 -19.51
N ASN A 683 1.57 8.50 -19.15
CA ASN A 683 1.47 9.73 -18.34
C ASN A 683 1.03 10.98 -19.13
N ALA A 684 0.71 10.86 -20.42
CA ALA A 684 0.53 11.99 -21.33
C ALA A 684 -0.77 12.80 -21.09
N LYS A 685 -1.83 12.20 -20.53
CA LYS A 685 -3.15 12.85 -20.35
C LYS A 685 -3.28 13.70 -19.08
N THR A 686 -2.33 13.64 -18.14
CA THR A 686 -2.47 14.22 -16.79
C THR A 686 -1.34 15.16 -16.39
N ARG A 687 -0.53 15.67 -17.33
CA ARG A 687 0.32 16.81 -17.02
C ARG A 687 -0.65 17.91 -16.58
N LYS A 688 -0.61 18.31 -15.30
CA LYS A 688 -1.38 19.47 -14.85
C LYS A 688 -0.89 20.61 -15.74
N GLY A 689 -1.74 21.09 -16.64
CA GLY A 689 -1.48 22.34 -17.33
C GLY A 689 -1.16 23.40 -16.27
N ARG A 690 -0.32 24.38 -16.61
CA ARG A 690 -0.09 25.52 -15.71
C ARG A 690 -1.45 25.97 -15.18
N SER A 691 -1.62 25.98 -13.86
CA SER A 691 -2.83 26.53 -13.25
C SER A 691 -2.99 27.92 -13.85
N ARG A 692 -4.18 28.21 -14.38
CA ARG A 692 -4.51 29.58 -14.76
C ARG A 692 -4.24 30.41 -13.51
N LEU A 693 -3.32 31.36 -13.60
CA LEU A 693 -3.17 32.38 -12.56
C LEU A 693 -4.59 32.93 -12.30
N PRO A 694 -4.98 33.13 -11.04
CA PRO A 694 -6.22 33.84 -10.76
C PRO A 694 -6.11 35.17 -11.51
N ILE A 695 -7.05 35.39 -12.43
CA ILE A 695 -7.18 36.67 -13.10
C ILE A 695 -7.58 37.62 -11.99
N ALA A 696 -6.68 38.50 -11.58
CA ALA A 696 -7.03 39.62 -10.72
C ALA A 696 -8.15 40.39 -11.44
N GLY A 697 -9.32 40.51 -10.79
CA GLY A 697 -10.47 41.21 -11.36
C GLY A 697 -11.65 40.35 -11.82
N LYS A 698 -11.94 39.24 -11.13
CA LYS A 698 -13.35 38.79 -11.06
C LYS A 698 -13.80 38.87 -9.60
N LYS A 699 -14.56 39.94 -9.32
CA LYS A 699 -15.41 40.06 -8.15
C LYS A 699 -16.36 38.86 -8.07
#